data_AF-A0A923WE08-F1
#
_entry.id   AF-A0A923WE08-F1
#
_cell.length_a   1.000
_cell.length_b   1.000
_cell.length_c   1.000
_cell.angle_alpha   90.00
_cell.angle_beta   90.00
_cell.angle_gamma   90.00
#
_symmetry.space_group_name_H-M   'P 1'
#
loop_
_entity.id
_entity.type
_entity.pdbx_description
1 polymer ?
#
loop_
_entity_poly.entity_id
_entity_poly.type
_entity_poly.pdbx_seq_one_letter_code
_entity_poly.pdbx_strand_id
1 'polypeptide(L)'
;MPRLYPLIRLIFVVGLGSTAPVAAQTFPAVPAPPPTTLRDAPLRDWLRQNWYDGKRTILSYSTARARLYNYVDNQQGLVRCVYSGYTEAKAFGFSSTSTTMQNINCEHTVPQSWFNEVERMRSDIHHLFPAVIQWNADRGNDPFAEIPDAQTTKWIRGLSSQSTVPTTNLPEWSEDTNTKFEPRDDHKGNLARAVLYFYTMHATQTFDAGKNVVTAVGDLNTLYQWHLQDPVDALEQLRNRRAAASQGNYNPYINDPSLVARAWGFQGVGITPTVAFAAASGTQTEGPSGSTTYTLTVALTAEPTATATVQVAVSAAGTTATSPADYTFTSPQTLTFGPGLPTSQAVTVTVAGDATVEPDETVRLLLQNPTGPLALGSTTTHDLTIPNDDVAAGTVALAFAKASASAPEGNSATSSYTVNVTLSAVPAMTVTVPITVDAANTSADATDYTLNTTTVTFTTAQASRAVTVTLKGDATVETDRVLSLRLGTPTGPATLGTSITHSLTIRNDDAAAGGEALTCGGLFFSEYIESTSGSNKAVEIYNPSNESVSLAGYQVKVFNNGAITANTTLNLTGTLGSREVYVIINSLSTDQAFLEQGDAVSSVTNFNGNDALTLSYNGTVLDAIGIVGVDPGTNGWSVASGNGSTTNFTLVRKPTVKTGSPTWSTATAEWTAVGADQYSYLGAQGADECDPPLPVTLISFAARRTGPATVLVKWQTAQEVRNDRFEVEKSPDGRVFRLVGRVAGSGTTAAGRYYELPDSNASQAAYYRLRQVDLGGTAALSAVVYVAASTAPLTPSLWPNPLTSADALTLRGLTAANTVTVALHSAYGQTLLAPQLISAADADDRLSAALRPAVPGVYVVVLTHAGERHFLRVLKQ
;
A
#
# COMPACT_ATOMS: atom_id res chain seq x y z
N MET A 1 27.39 -39.91 15.70
CA MET A 1 26.32 -40.63 14.99
C MET A 1 25.07 -39.76 14.94
N PRO A 2 24.68 -39.18 13.79
CA PRO A 2 23.38 -38.55 13.67
C PRO A 2 22.40 -39.50 12.96
N ARG A 3 21.31 -39.85 13.64
CA ARG A 3 20.17 -40.56 13.04
C ARG A 3 19.32 -39.55 12.25
N LEU A 4 19.08 -39.90 10.98
CA LEU A 4 18.09 -39.29 10.11
C LEU A 4 16.67 -39.38 10.72
N TYR A 5 15.84 -38.37 10.45
CA TYR A 5 14.39 -38.54 10.34
C TYR A 5 13.90 -38.00 8.98
N PRO A 6 13.00 -38.72 8.29
CA PRO A 6 12.62 -38.44 6.90
C PRO A 6 11.43 -37.47 6.81
N LEU A 7 11.38 -36.67 5.73
CA LEU A 7 10.14 -36.05 5.27
C LEU A 7 9.20 -37.15 4.76
N ILE A 8 8.06 -37.34 5.43
CA ILE A 8 6.91 -38.06 4.89
C ILE A 8 5.98 -37.02 4.26
N ARG A 9 5.74 -37.17 2.96
CA ARG A 9 4.69 -36.47 2.19
C ARG A 9 3.32 -36.79 2.79
N LEU A 10 2.56 -35.76 3.13
CA LEU A 10 1.15 -35.91 3.49
C LEU A 10 0.32 -36.05 2.19
N ILE A 11 -0.13 -37.28 1.93
CA ILE A 11 -1.22 -37.58 0.99
C ILE A 11 -2.52 -37.16 1.69
N PHE A 12 -3.28 -36.25 1.08
CA PHE A 12 -4.67 -35.99 1.47
C PHE A 12 -5.51 -37.21 1.04
N VAL A 13 -5.84 -38.07 2.00
CA VAL A 13 -6.97 -39.00 1.87
C VAL A 13 -8.21 -38.22 2.32
N VAL A 14 -9.14 -37.97 1.39
CA VAL A 14 -10.46 -37.43 1.70
C VAL A 14 -11.23 -38.50 2.47
N GLY A 15 -11.14 -38.46 3.79
CA GLY A 15 -12.11 -39.07 4.68
C GLY A 15 -13.23 -38.06 4.92
N LEU A 16 -14.42 -38.33 4.38
CA LEU A 16 -15.66 -37.63 4.74
C LEU A 16 -15.95 -37.86 6.23
N GLY A 17 -15.43 -36.98 7.07
CA GLY A 17 -15.76 -36.86 8.48
C GLY A 17 -16.14 -35.42 8.76
N SER A 18 -17.40 -35.18 9.13
CA SER A 18 -17.95 -33.87 9.45
C SER A 18 -17.12 -33.15 10.53
N THR A 19 -16.35 -32.13 10.17
CA THR A 19 -15.77 -31.21 11.14
C THR A 19 -16.78 -30.10 11.43
N ALA A 20 -17.28 -30.06 12.66
CA ALA A 20 -18.07 -28.95 13.18
C ALA A 20 -17.33 -27.60 13.01
N PRO A 21 -18.04 -26.48 12.80
CA PRO A 21 -17.42 -25.18 12.65
C PRO A 21 -16.66 -24.79 13.92
N VAL A 22 -15.39 -24.37 13.77
CA VAL A 22 -14.61 -23.79 14.86
C VAL A 22 -15.15 -22.38 15.11
N ALA A 23 -15.81 -22.16 16.25
CA ALA A 23 -16.28 -20.84 16.65
C ALA A 23 -15.11 -19.84 16.71
N ALA A 24 -15.25 -18.69 16.03
CA ALA A 24 -14.28 -17.60 16.09
C ALA A 24 -14.14 -17.11 17.54
N GLN A 25 -12.91 -16.96 18.02
CA GLN A 25 -12.64 -16.45 19.37
C GLN A 25 -12.96 -14.95 19.41
N THR A 26 -13.78 -14.54 20.38
CA THR A 26 -14.12 -13.14 20.60
C THR A 26 -13.12 -12.52 21.58
N PHE A 27 -12.53 -11.38 21.20
CA PHE A 27 -11.70 -10.59 22.10
C PHE A 27 -12.56 -9.48 22.70
N PRO A 28 -12.42 -9.18 24.01
CA PRO A 28 -13.06 -8.00 24.58
C PRO A 28 -12.48 -6.74 23.92
N ALA A 29 -13.30 -5.71 23.78
CA ALA A 29 -12.84 -4.40 23.34
C ALA A 29 -11.82 -3.85 24.34
N VAL A 30 -10.75 -3.24 23.83
CA VAL A 30 -9.79 -2.53 24.69
C VAL A 30 -10.50 -1.31 25.29
N PRO A 31 -10.54 -1.14 26.63
CA PRO A 31 -11.15 0.03 27.24
C PRO A 31 -10.45 1.34 26.83
N ALA A 32 -11.17 2.45 26.97
CA ALA A 32 -10.62 3.78 26.65
C ALA A 32 -9.37 4.11 27.51
N PRO A 33 -8.45 4.95 26.99
CA PRO A 33 -7.30 5.39 27.76
C PRO A 33 -7.72 6.25 28.97
N PRO A 34 -6.98 6.18 30.09
CA PRO A 34 -7.25 6.99 31.28
C PRO A 34 -7.06 8.49 31.01
N PRO A 35 -7.88 9.38 31.63
CA PRO A 35 -7.67 10.81 31.59
C PRO A 35 -6.22 11.21 31.88
N THR A 36 -5.68 12.12 31.08
CA THR A 36 -4.27 12.54 31.14
C THR A 36 -3.92 13.32 32.41
N THR A 37 -4.91 13.69 33.24
CA THR A 37 -4.74 14.38 34.53
C THR A 37 -4.61 13.43 35.72
N LEU A 38 -5.04 12.17 35.60
CA LEU A 38 -4.99 11.23 36.73
C LEU A 38 -3.58 10.68 36.95
N ARG A 39 -3.16 10.63 38.21
CA ARG A 39 -1.86 10.12 38.68
C ARG A 39 -2.04 9.20 39.89
N ASP A 40 -1.01 8.46 40.24
CA ASP A 40 -0.87 7.73 41.50
C ASP A 40 -2.11 6.88 41.87
N ALA A 41 -2.54 6.93 43.14
CA ALA A 41 -3.71 6.18 43.61
C ALA A 41 -4.99 6.47 42.81
N PRO A 42 -5.36 7.74 42.51
CA PRO A 42 -6.50 8.05 41.63
C PRO A 42 -6.45 7.36 40.26
N LEU A 43 -5.26 7.31 39.63
CA LEU A 43 -5.10 6.61 38.36
C LEU A 43 -5.25 5.09 38.53
N ARG A 44 -4.66 4.51 39.58
CA ARG A 44 -4.80 3.08 39.87
C ARG A 44 -6.26 2.69 40.12
N ASP A 45 -7.00 3.50 40.88
CA ASP A 45 -8.43 3.30 41.12
C ASP A 45 -9.26 3.40 39.84
N TRP A 46 -8.97 4.38 38.99
CA TRP A 46 -9.64 4.53 37.71
C TRP A 46 -9.37 3.32 36.79
N LEU A 47 -8.12 2.87 36.71
CA LEU A 47 -7.74 1.69 35.94
C LEU A 47 -8.48 0.45 36.44
N ARG A 48 -8.50 0.20 37.75
CA ARG A 48 -9.25 -0.91 38.34
C ARG A 48 -10.74 -0.87 37.96
N GLN A 49 -11.39 0.28 38.12
CA GLN A 49 -12.82 0.43 37.85
C GLN A 49 -13.19 0.26 36.37
N ASN A 50 -12.33 0.71 35.45
CA ASN A 50 -12.64 0.73 34.02
C ASN A 50 -12.07 -0.46 33.24
N TRP A 51 -10.99 -1.07 33.73
CA TRP A 51 -10.30 -2.16 33.05
C TRP A 51 -10.49 -3.53 33.72
N TYR A 52 -10.98 -3.59 34.96
CA TYR A 52 -11.07 -4.84 35.71
C TYR A 52 -12.46 -5.09 36.31
N ASP A 53 -12.96 -4.17 37.14
CA ASP A 53 -14.22 -4.35 37.86
C ASP A 53 -15.40 -4.45 36.87
N GLY A 54 -16.14 -5.57 36.95
CA GLY A 54 -17.24 -5.87 36.02
C GLY A 54 -16.80 -6.17 34.58
N LYS A 55 -15.49 -6.19 34.28
CA LYS A 55 -14.94 -6.56 32.96
C LYS A 55 -14.36 -7.97 32.97
N ARG A 56 -13.74 -8.38 34.08
CA ARG A 56 -13.13 -9.71 34.22
C ARG A 56 -14.17 -10.77 34.59
N THR A 57 -14.10 -11.91 33.89
CA THR A 57 -14.75 -13.16 34.28
C THR A 57 -13.84 -13.91 35.25
N ILE A 58 -14.31 -14.14 36.47
CA ILE A 58 -13.57 -14.94 37.46
C ILE A 58 -13.66 -16.42 37.05
N LEU A 59 -12.52 -16.97 36.61
CA LEU A 59 -12.39 -18.38 36.29
C LEU A 59 -12.14 -19.20 37.57
N SER A 60 -12.45 -20.50 37.53
CA SER A 60 -11.87 -21.43 38.50
C SER A 60 -10.38 -21.61 38.25
N TYR A 61 -9.61 -21.93 39.28
CA TYR A 61 -8.17 -22.04 39.21
C TYR A 61 -7.72 -23.12 38.22
N SER A 62 -8.45 -24.24 38.19
CA SER A 62 -8.26 -25.28 37.19
C SER A 62 -8.49 -24.76 35.76
N THR A 63 -9.52 -23.95 35.55
CA THR A 63 -9.80 -23.37 34.22
C THR A 63 -8.73 -22.36 33.83
N ALA A 64 -8.31 -21.47 34.74
CA ALA A 64 -7.23 -20.52 34.48
C ALA A 64 -5.93 -21.22 34.08
N ARG A 65 -5.54 -22.28 34.79
CA ARG A 65 -4.38 -23.12 34.43
C ARG A 65 -4.53 -23.84 33.09
N ALA A 66 -5.73 -24.33 32.79
CA ALA A 66 -5.97 -24.93 31.48
C ALA A 66 -5.79 -23.90 30.36
N ARG A 67 -6.31 -22.67 30.54
CA ARG A 67 -6.07 -21.57 29.58
C ARG A 67 -4.59 -21.20 29.50
N LEU A 68 -3.89 -21.15 30.64
CA LEU A 68 -2.46 -20.85 30.74
C LEU A 68 -1.63 -21.78 29.83
N TYR A 69 -1.71 -23.09 30.03
CA TYR A 69 -0.83 -24.05 29.33
C TYR A 69 -1.26 -24.41 27.91
N ASN A 70 -2.56 -24.42 27.63
CA ASN A 70 -3.06 -24.89 26.33
C ASN A 70 -3.19 -23.73 25.32
N TYR A 71 -3.20 -22.48 25.77
CA TYR A 71 -3.55 -21.36 24.91
C TYR A 71 -2.70 -20.10 25.16
N VAL A 72 -2.71 -19.56 26.38
CA VAL A 72 -2.13 -18.24 26.68
C VAL A 72 -0.61 -18.26 26.51
N ASP A 73 0.07 -19.15 27.23
CA ASP A 73 1.53 -19.31 27.19
C ASP A 73 1.98 -20.49 26.30
N ASN A 74 1.07 -20.95 25.42
CA ASN A 74 1.35 -21.97 24.42
C ASN A 74 1.77 -21.34 23.08
N GLN A 75 3.02 -21.53 22.72
CA GLN A 75 3.63 -21.04 21.49
C GLN A 75 3.90 -22.23 20.58
N GLN A 76 3.06 -22.39 19.55
CA GLN A 76 3.23 -23.44 18.53
C GLN A 76 3.33 -24.86 19.10
N GLY A 77 2.59 -25.15 20.17
CA GLY A 77 2.62 -26.46 20.82
C GLY A 77 3.67 -26.61 21.91
N LEU A 78 4.34 -25.52 22.32
CA LEU A 78 5.34 -25.49 23.39
C LEU A 78 4.94 -24.50 24.48
N VAL A 79 5.18 -24.86 25.74
CA VAL A 79 5.05 -23.97 26.90
C VAL A 79 6.44 -23.73 27.45
N ARG A 80 6.86 -22.45 27.56
CA ARG A 80 8.18 -22.04 28.06
C ARG A 80 8.08 -21.54 29.51
N CYS A 81 8.99 -21.98 30.36
CA CYS A 81 9.05 -21.59 31.77
C CYS A 81 9.76 -20.26 31.97
N VAL A 82 9.22 -19.42 32.86
CA VAL A 82 9.69 -18.04 33.06
C VAL A 82 11.01 -17.90 33.80
N TYR A 83 11.36 -18.82 34.70
CA TYR A 83 12.60 -18.75 35.48
C TYR A 83 13.77 -19.49 34.85
N SER A 84 13.53 -20.48 34.01
CA SER A 84 14.61 -21.33 33.51
C SER A 84 14.68 -21.41 31.99
N GLY A 85 13.67 -20.91 31.28
CA GLY A 85 13.58 -21.05 29.83
C GLY A 85 13.32 -22.49 29.35
N TYR A 86 13.11 -23.45 30.26
CA TYR A 86 12.74 -24.83 29.92
C TYR A 86 11.43 -24.85 29.12
N THR A 87 11.35 -25.71 28.10
CA THR A 87 10.14 -25.86 27.27
C THR A 87 9.60 -27.27 27.34
N GLU A 88 8.28 -27.41 27.42
CA GLU A 88 7.59 -28.70 27.32
C GLU A 88 6.51 -28.66 26.24
N ALA A 89 6.34 -29.77 25.54
CA ALA A 89 5.30 -29.90 24.51
C ALA A 89 3.90 -29.97 25.14
N LYS A 90 2.98 -29.18 24.60
CA LYS A 90 1.58 -29.15 25.00
C LYS A 90 0.72 -28.82 23.79
N ALA A 91 -0.31 -29.63 23.52
CA ALA A 91 -1.22 -29.35 22.42
C ALA A 91 -1.89 -27.97 22.57
N PHE A 92 -1.87 -27.19 21.49
CA PHE A 92 -2.54 -25.89 21.46
C PHE A 92 -4.05 -26.10 21.36
N GLY A 93 -4.82 -25.48 22.26
CA GLY A 93 -6.27 -25.59 22.26
C GLY A 93 -6.93 -24.67 23.27
N PHE A 94 -7.66 -23.68 22.76
CA PHE A 94 -8.41 -22.74 23.62
C PHE A 94 -9.35 -23.50 24.56
N SER A 95 -10.23 -24.36 24.04
CA SER A 95 -11.25 -25.10 24.81
C SER A 95 -10.71 -26.30 25.61
N SER A 96 -9.41 -26.57 25.57
CA SER A 96 -8.82 -27.66 26.34
C SER A 96 -8.96 -27.40 27.85
N THR A 97 -9.37 -28.42 28.59
CA THR A 97 -9.50 -28.40 30.05
C THR A 97 -8.28 -29.01 30.76
N SER A 98 -7.29 -29.48 30.01
CA SER A 98 -6.13 -30.19 30.57
C SER A 98 -5.22 -29.25 31.37
N THR A 99 -4.98 -29.55 32.64
CA THR A 99 -4.07 -28.78 33.51
C THR A 99 -2.71 -29.45 33.73
N THR A 100 -2.51 -30.62 33.12
CA THR A 100 -1.36 -31.49 33.33
C THR A 100 -0.17 -31.07 32.47
N MET A 101 0.99 -30.96 33.09
CA MET A 101 2.30 -30.87 32.46
C MET A 101 3.22 -31.83 33.24
N GLN A 102 4.29 -32.31 32.62
CA GLN A 102 5.21 -33.28 33.20
C GLN A 102 6.14 -32.61 34.23
N ASN A 103 6.83 -31.55 33.83
CA ASN A 103 7.85 -30.88 34.66
C ASN A 103 7.46 -29.45 35.04
N ILE A 104 6.31 -28.97 34.56
CA ILE A 104 5.86 -27.58 34.71
C ILE A 104 4.66 -27.50 35.68
N ASN A 105 4.66 -26.50 36.56
CA ASN A 105 3.49 -26.09 37.33
C ASN A 105 3.24 -24.57 37.18
N CYS A 106 2.24 -24.08 37.92
CA CYS A 106 1.78 -22.71 37.81
C CYS A 106 2.50 -21.88 38.87
N GLU A 107 3.26 -20.90 38.41
CA GLU A 107 3.84 -19.83 39.20
C GLU A 107 2.75 -18.80 39.53
N HIS A 108 2.74 -18.35 40.79
CA HIS A 108 1.95 -17.21 41.24
C HIS A 108 2.92 -16.07 41.57
N THR A 109 3.10 -15.14 40.62
CA THR A 109 4.08 -14.04 40.78
C THR A 109 3.91 -13.32 42.11
N VAL A 110 2.65 -13.05 42.50
CA VAL A 110 2.30 -12.71 43.89
C VAL A 110 1.87 -13.99 44.61
N PRO A 111 2.57 -14.44 45.67
CA PRO A 111 2.33 -15.74 46.28
C PRO A 111 0.89 -15.94 46.77
N GLN A 112 0.27 -17.07 46.36
CA GLN A 112 -1.14 -17.34 46.70
C GLN A 112 -1.42 -17.52 48.20
N SER A 113 -0.38 -17.85 48.98
CA SER A 113 -0.47 -17.94 50.44
C SER A 113 -0.73 -16.59 51.09
N TRP A 114 -0.38 -15.46 50.45
CA TRP A 114 -0.50 -14.12 51.05
C TRP A 114 -1.92 -13.55 51.02
N PHE A 115 -2.85 -14.22 50.36
CA PHE A 115 -4.23 -13.77 50.19
C PHE A 115 -5.23 -14.91 50.35
N ASN A 116 -4.90 -15.94 51.14
CA ASN A 116 -5.77 -17.08 51.45
C ASN A 116 -6.37 -17.76 50.21
N GLU A 117 -5.62 -17.80 49.11
CA GLU A 117 -6.04 -18.42 47.84
C GLU A 117 -7.38 -17.90 47.29
N VAL A 118 -7.78 -16.67 47.61
CA VAL A 118 -9.04 -16.08 47.14
C VAL A 118 -9.13 -16.19 45.61
N GLU A 119 -10.18 -16.85 45.12
CA GLU A 119 -10.30 -17.33 43.74
C GLU A 119 -10.08 -16.23 42.70
N ARG A 120 -10.65 -15.04 42.91
CA ARG A 120 -10.51 -13.91 41.98
C ARG A 120 -9.05 -13.49 41.77
N MET A 121 -8.21 -13.62 42.79
CA MET A 121 -6.79 -13.30 42.76
C MET A 121 -6.01 -14.52 42.27
N ARG A 122 -6.33 -15.70 42.80
CA ARG A 122 -5.67 -16.97 42.48
C ARG A 122 -5.76 -17.35 41.01
N SER A 123 -6.88 -17.04 40.35
CA SER A 123 -7.15 -17.42 38.95
C SER A 123 -6.87 -16.31 37.93
N ASP A 124 -6.30 -15.18 38.35
CA ASP A 124 -6.02 -14.06 37.45
C ASP A 124 -4.78 -14.33 36.60
N ILE A 125 -5.02 -14.69 35.34
CA ILE A 125 -4.02 -15.16 34.37
C ILE A 125 -2.88 -14.14 34.17
N HIS A 126 -3.12 -12.85 34.39
CA HIS A 126 -2.12 -11.81 34.19
C HIS A 126 -0.93 -11.89 35.14
N HIS A 127 -1.02 -12.62 36.26
CA HIS A 127 0.14 -12.88 37.15
C HIS A 127 0.52 -14.37 37.26
N LEU A 128 -0.20 -15.26 36.57
CA LEU A 128 0.12 -16.68 36.53
C LEU A 128 1.10 -16.97 35.41
N PHE A 129 2.12 -17.78 35.65
CA PHE A 129 3.10 -18.16 34.62
C PHE A 129 3.48 -19.64 34.69
N PRO A 130 3.97 -20.25 33.59
CA PRO A 130 4.55 -21.58 33.65
C PRO A 130 5.93 -21.54 34.30
N ALA A 131 6.19 -22.40 35.28
CA ALA A 131 7.52 -22.57 35.87
C ALA A 131 7.83 -24.06 36.07
N VAL A 132 9.11 -24.42 36.07
CA VAL A 132 9.51 -25.79 36.42
C VAL A 132 9.17 -26.02 37.88
N ILE A 133 8.61 -27.18 38.20
CA ILE A 133 8.12 -27.53 39.54
C ILE A 133 9.16 -27.22 40.63
N GLN A 134 10.41 -27.64 40.41
CA GLN A 134 11.50 -27.40 41.37
C GLN A 134 11.83 -25.91 41.52
N TRP A 135 11.93 -25.15 40.42
CA TRP A 135 12.32 -23.74 40.47
C TRP A 135 11.21 -22.85 41.04
N ASN A 136 9.95 -23.22 40.83
CA ASN A 136 8.81 -22.59 41.51
C ASN A 136 8.86 -22.88 43.02
N ALA A 137 9.14 -24.13 43.42
CA ALA A 137 9.29 -24.50 44.83
C ALA A 137 10.46 -23.75 45.50
N ASP A 138 11.59 -23.62 44.79
CA ASP A 138 12.76 -22.86 45.25
C ASP A 138 12.44 -21.37 45.40
N ARG A 139 11.74 -20.76 44.43
CA ARG A 139 11.27 -19.36 44.53
C ARG A 139 10.33 -19.16 45.72
N GLY A 140 9.46 -20.13 46.00
CA GLY A 140 8.60 -20.14 47.18
C GLY A 140 7.77 -18.87 47.33
N ASN A 141 8.01 -18.13 48.42
CA ASN A 141 7.42 -16.81 48.65
C ASN A 141 8.47 -15.71 48.77
N ASP A 142 9.67 -15.95 48.25
CA ASP A 142 10.76 -15.00 48.31
C ASP A 142 10.43 -13.75 47.48
N PRO A 143 10.77 -12.55 48.00
CA PRO A 143 10.65 -11.33 47.24
C PRO A 143 11.62 -11.33 46.05
N PHE A 144 11.19 -10.72 44.95
CA PHE A 144 12.05 -10.46 43.83
C PHE A 144 13.02 -9.31 44.11
N ALA A 145 14.26 -9.46 43.68
CA ALA A 145 15.29 -8.43 43.81
C ALA A 145 16.33 -8.56 42.69
N GLU A 146 17.06 -7.48 42.45
CA GLU A 146 18.37 -7.54 41.79
C GLU A 146 19.40 -8.04 42.81
N ILE A 147 20.02 -9.18 42.52
CA ILE A 147 20.93 -9.93 43.38
C ILE A 147 22.33 -9.74 42.79
N PRO A 148 23.28 -9.18 43.54
CA PRO A 148 24.66 -9.15 43.08
C PRO A 148 25.20 -10.58 42.88
N ASP A 149 25.86 -10.88 41.76
CA ASP A 149 26.38 -12.22 41.42
C ASP A 149 27.15 -12.90 42.55
N ALA A 150 27.88 -12.11 43.34
CA ALA A 150 28.68 -12.57 44.48
C ALA A 150 27.84 -13.09 45.67
N GLN A 151 26.55 -12.73 45.72
CA GLN A 151 25.58 -13.19 46.71
C GLN A 151 24.76 -14.38 46.20
N THR A 152 24.79 -14.65 44.90
CA THR A 152 24.00 -15.70 44.26
C THR A 152 24.50 -17.08 44.65
N THR A 153 23.62 -17.84 45.31
CA THR A 153 23.95 -19.19 45.79
C THR A 153 23.58 -20.27 44.79
N LYS A 154 22.62 -19.97 43.90
CA LYS A 154 22.12 -20.90 42.90
C LYS A 154 21.72 -20.15 41.64
N TRP A 155 22.32 -20.57 40.54
CA TRP A 155 22.01 -20.13 39.18
C TRP A 155 21.16 -21.20 38.50
N ILE A 156 20.03 -20.83 37.92
CA ILE A 156 19.01 -21.75 37.40
C ILE A 156 18.83 -21.58 35.88
N ARG A 157 18.94 -22.66 35.10
CA ARG A 157 18.62 -22.68 33.65
C ARG A 157 18.19 -24.08 33.18
N GLY A 158 17.14 -24.15 32.36
CA GLY A 158 16.52 -25.40 31.93
C GLY A 158 16.03 -26.25 33.10
N LEU A 159 16.54 -27.48 33.20
CA LEU A 159 16.31 -28.41 34.31
C LEU A 159 17.55 -28.54 35.22
N SER A 160 18.51 -27.63 35.10
CA SER A 160 19.78 -27.69 35.82
C SER A 160 20.03 -26.41 36.62
N SER A 161 20.89 -26.54 37.64
CA SER A 161 21.40 -25.42 38.41
C SER A 161 22.89 -25.57 38.67
N GLN A 162 23.54 -24.48 39.07
CA GLN A 162 24.94 -24.47 39.50
C GLN A 162 25.18 -23.40 40.58
N SER A 163 26.25 -23.56 41.36
CA SER A 163 26.58 -22.65 42.47
C SER A 163 27.63 -21.58 42.10
N THR A 164 28.09 -21.55 40.85
CA THR A 164 29.10 -20.61 40.36
C THR A 164 28.54 -19.78 39.21
N VAL A 165 29.01 -18.54 39.09
CA VAL A 165 28.59 -17.60 38.04
C VAL A 165 28.76 -18.25 36.65
N PRO A 166 27.71 -18.31 35.81
CA PRO A 166 27.78 -18.81 34.45
C PRO A 166 28.76 -18.00 33.59
N THR A 167 29.57 -18.68 32.78
CA THR A 167 30.51 -18.03 31.86
C THR A 167 29.90 -17.67 30.51
N THR A 168 28.69 -18.16 30.22
CA THR A 168 27.97 -17.92 28.96
C THR A 168 26.47 -17.78 29.20
N ASN A 169 25.82 -16.96 28.39
CA ASN A 169 24.37 -16.73 28.42
C ASN A 169 23.86 -16.26 29.79
N LEU A 170 24.64 -15.43 30.50
CA LEU A 170 24.30 -14.92 31.84
C LEU A 170 22.85 -14.39 31.94
N PRO A 171 22.33 -13.59 30.97
CA PRO A 171 20.93 -13.12 30.97
C PRO A 171 19.85 -14.21 30.99
N GLU A 172 20.21 -15.45 30.65
CA GLU A 172 19.30 -16.60 30.62
C GLU A 172 19.23 -17.38 31.93
N TRP A 173 19.94 -16.96 32.96
CA TRP A 173 19.92 -17.62 34.26
C TRP A 173 19.09 -16.83 35.26
N SER A 174 18.31 -17.54 36.05
CA SER A 174 17.71 -16.98 37.27
C SER A 174 18.66 -17.16 38.45
N GLU A 175 18.56 -16.27 39.44
CA GLU A 175 19.44 -16.22 40.60
C GLU A 175 18.65 -16.39 41.90
N ASP A 176 19.23 -17.07 42.87
CA ASP A 176 18.56 -17.42 44.12
C ASP A 176 19.55 -17.38 45.31
N THR A 177 19.13 -16.71 46.41
CA THR A 177 19.85 -16.65 47.70
C THR A 177 19.14 -17.38 48.85
N ASN A 178 18.06 -18.12 48.56
CA ASN A 178 17.08 -18.72 49.49
C ASN A 178 16.25 -17.72 50.31
N THR A 179 16.41 -16.42 50.04
CA THR A 179 15.64 -15.34 50.69
C THR A 179 15.22 -14.25 49.70
N LYS A 180 15.69 -14.34 48.46
CA LYS A 180 15.46 -13.43 47.34
C LYS A 180 15.59 -14.23 46.06
N PHE A 181 14.81 -13.83 45.06
CA PHE A 181 14.83 -14.47 43.75
C PHE A 181 14.99 -13.43 42.64
N GLU A 182 15.85 -13.70 41.67
CA GLU A 182 15.99 -12.88 40.47
C GLU A 182 15.55 -13.69 39.23
N PRO A 183 14.52 -13.21 38.50
CA PRO A 183 14.12 -13.84 37.26
C PRO A 183 15.17 -13.57 36.16
N ARG A 184 15.16 -14.41 35.12
CA ARG A 184 15.90 -14.16 33.88
C ARG A 184 15.60 -12.76 33.31
N ASP A 185 16.58 -12.18 32.62
CA ASP A 185 16.45 -10.84 32.05
C ASP A 185 15.27 -10.71 31.09
N ASP A 186 15.00 -11.76 30.30
CA ASP A 186 13.88 -11.82 29.35
C ASP A 186 12.48 -11.98 30.00
N HIS A 187 12.40 -11.88 31.33
CA HIS A 187 11.15 -11.92 32.09
C HIS A 187 11.00 -10.78 33.11
N LYS A 188 12.06 -10.02 33.40
CA LYS A 188 12.10 -8.99 34.45
C LYS A 188 10.97 -7.96 34.29
N GLY A 189 10.73 -7.48 33.09
CA GLY A 189 9.70 -6.48 32.77
C GLY A 189 8.30 -7.05 32.80
N ASN A 190 8.11 -8.27 32.29
CA ASN A 190 6.82 -8.98 32.33
C ASN A 190 6.38 -9.21 33.77
N LEU A 191 7.31 -9.63 34.63
CA LEU A 191 7.10 -9.81 36.06
C LEU A 191 6.75 -8.48 36.74
N ALA A 192 7.50 -7.41 36.45
CA ALA A 192 7.23 -6.09 37.00
C ALA A 192 5.81 -5.61 36.65
N ARG A 193 5.42 -5.69 35.38
CA ARG A 193 4.07 -5.30 34.93
C ARG A 193 2.98 -6.19 35.51
N ALA A 194 3.24 -7.48 35.73
CA ALA A 194 2.31 -8.41 36.38
C ALA A 194 2.09 -8.06 37.87
N VAL A 195 3.17 -7.76 38.60
CA VAL A 195 3.13 -7.31 40.00
C VAL A 195 2.35 -6.00 40.14
N LEU A 196 2.72 -4.99 39.34
CA LEU A 196 2.09 -3.67 39.39
C LEU A 196 0.61 -3.75 39.00
N TYR A 197 0.28 -4.58 38.01
CA TYR A 197 -1.11 -4.90 37.68
C TYR A 197 -1.85 -5.51 38.86
N PHE A 198 -1.27 -6.52 39.51
CA PHE A 198 -1.92 -7.25 40.59
C PHE A 198 -2.31 -6.33 41.75
N TYR A 199 -1.37 -5.51 42.22
CA TYR A 199 -1.63 -4.55 43.29
C TYR A 199 -2.52 -3.37 42.87
N THR A 200 -2.67 -3.11 41.56
CA THR A 200 -3.66 -2.16 41.04
C THR A 200 -5.07 -2.76 41.08
N MET A 201 -5.26 -3.96 40.53
CA MET A 201 -6.58 -4.56 40.36
C MET A 201 -7.18 -5.13 41.64
N HIS A 202 -6.33 -5.59 42.56
CA HIS A 202 -6.74 -6.21 43.82
C HIS A 202 -6.53 -5.32 45.04
N ALA A 203 -6.35 -4.01 44.85
CA ALA A 203 -6.10 -3.03 45.92
C ALA A 203 -7.15 -3.05 47.05
N THR A 204 -8.38 -3.48 46.77
CA THR A 204 -9.50 -3.55 47.73
C THR A 204 -9.65 -4.93 48.38
N GLN A 205 -8.77 -5.88 48.08
CA GLN A 205 -8.85 -7.25 48.60
C GLN A 205 -8.06 -7.40 49.90
N THR A 206 -8.40 -8.46 50.64
CA THR A 206 -7.74 -8.79 51.90
C THR A 206 -6.45 -9.57 51.63
N PHE A 207 -5.40 -9.18 52.34
CA PHE A 207 -4.10 -9.86 52.36
C PHE A 207 -3.72 -10.18 53.80
N ASP A 208 -2.77 -11.10 53.95
CA ASP A 208 -2.04 -11.28 55.20
C ASP A 208 -1.32 -9.99 55.61
N ALA A 209 -1.06 -9.86 56.90
CA ALA A 209 -0.46 -8.66 57.48
C ALA A 209 0.86 -8.28 56.76
N GLY A 210 0.92 -7.05 56.24
CA GLY A 210 2.08 -6.51 55.55
C GLY A 210 2.26 -6.99 54.10
N LYS A 211 1.34 -7.80 53.55
CA LYS A 211 1.42 -8.29 52.16
C LYS A 211 0.55 -7.51 51.16
N ASN A 212 -0.23 -6.56 51.63
CA ASN A 212 -1.04 -5.64 50.83
C ASN A 212 -0.24 -4.49 50.17
N VAL A 213 1.08 -4.48 50.30
CA VAL A 213 1.96 -3.47 49.71
C VAL A 213 2.88 -4.11 48.67
N VAL A 214 3.10 -3.41 47.55
CA VAL A 214 3.94 -3.90 46.44
C VAL A 214 5.37 -4.22 46.87
N THR A 215 5.90 -3.49 47.84
CA THR A 215 7.24 -3.70 48.41
C THR A 215 7.39 -5.04 49.13
N ALA A 216 6.29 -5.74 49.44
CA ALA A 216 6.35 -7.09 49.99
C ALA A 216 6.80 -8.13 48.97
N VAL A 217 6.51 -7.92 47.67
CA VAL A 217 6.90 -8.85 46.58
C VAL A 217 8.18 -8.42 45.88
N GLY A 218 8.54 -7.14 45.90
CA GLY A 218 9.79 -6.63 45.36
C GLY A 218 9.91 -5.12 45.54
N ASP A 219 11.14 -4.61 45.61
CA ASP A 219 11.37 -3.17 45.73
C ASP A 219 10.76 -2.42 44.53
N LEU A 220 10.02 -1.35 44.82
CA LEU A 220 9.25 -0.64 43.81
C LEU A 220 10.15 -0.01 42.74
N ASN A 221 11.31 0.55 43.13
CA ASN A 221 12.26 1.11 42.16
C ASN A 221 12.88 0.03 41.28
N THR A 222 13.23 -1.13 41.87
CA THR A 222 13.76 -2.28 41.14
C THR A 222 12.77 -2.77 40.09
N LEU A 223 11.49 -2.94 40.47
CA LEU A 223 10.43 -3.32 39.54
C LEU A 223 10.26 -2.30 38.41
N TYR A 224 10.41 -1.00 38.70
CA TYR A 224 10.36 0.03 37.66
C TYR A 224 11.57 0.00 36.74
N GLN A 225 12.78 -0.24 37.25
CA GLN A 225 13.97 -0.41 36.41
C GLN A 225 13.83 -1.61 35.50
N TRP A 226 13.36 -2.74 36.02
CA TRP A 226 13.06 -3.94 35.23
C TRP A 226 12.01 -3.69 34.15
N HIS A 227 10.97 -2.92 34.45
CA HIS A 227 9.98 -2.50 33.46
C HIS A 227 10.59 -1.69 32.30
N LEU A 228 11.61 -0.86 32.57
CA LEU A 228 12.29 -0.06 31.54
C LEU A 228 13.32 -0.87 30.74
N GLN A 229 14.04 -1.79 31.40
CA GLN A 229 15.10 -2.60 30.79
C GLN A 229 14.56 -3.74 29.93
N ASP A 230 13.39 -4.28 30.28
CA ASP A 230 12.66 -5.32 29.54
C ASP A 230 11.30 -4.76 29.06
N PRO A 231 11.29 -4.00 27.94
CA PRO A 231 10.09 -3.36 27.42
C PRO A 231 9.08 -4.36 26.87
N VAL A 232 7.81 -3.96 26.77
CA VAL A 232 6.76 -4.82 26.22
C VAL A 232 7.08 -5.26 24.78
N ASP A 233 7.16 -6.57 24.57
CA ASP A 233 7.43 -7.17 23.28
C ASP A 233 6.16 -7.74 22.60
N ALA A 234 6.33 -8.26 21.37
CA ALA A 234 5.22 -8.84 20.61
C ALA A 234 4.61 -10.08 21.28
N LEU A 235 5.41 -10.82 22.05
CA LEU A 235 4.96 -12.03 22.73
C LEU A 235 4.10 -11.68 23.95
N GLU A 236 4.50 -10.68 24.74
CA GLU A 236 3.75 -10.19 25.87
C GLU A 236 2.44 -9.51 25.43
N GLN A 237 2.43 -8.77 24.32
CA GLN A 237 1.19 -8.26 23.71
C GLN A 237 0.25 -9.38 23.26
N LEU A 238 0.80 -10.46 22.68
CA LEU A 238 0.01 -11.64 22.31
C LEU A 238 -0.56 -12.32 23.56
N ARG A 239 0.25 -12.49 24.60
CA ARG A 239 -0.16 -13.04 25.89
C ARG A 239 -1.29 -12.22 26.51
N ASN A 240 -1.17 -10.89 26.51
CA ASN A 240 -2.19 -9.97 27.04
C ASN A 240 -3.54 -10.14 26.31
N ARG A 241 -3.53 -10.25 24.97
CA ARG A 241 -4.73 -10.54 24.17
C ARG A 241 -5.33 -11.91 24.48
N ARG A 242 -4.50 -12.94 24.62
CA ARG A 242 -4.97 -14.31 24.90
C ARG A 242 -5.52 -14.46 26.32
N ALA A 243 -4.90 -13.79 27.29
CA ALA A 243 -5.44 -13.66 28.64
C ALA A 243 -6.78 -12.92 28.59
N ALA A 244 -6.89 -11.79 27.88
CA ALA A 244 -8.15 -11.07 27.72
C ALA A 244 -9.26 -11.90 27.05
N ALA A 245 -8.94 -12.72 26.05
CA ALA A 245 -9.89 -13.68 25.48
C ALA A 245 -10.32 -14.78 26.46
N SER A 246 -9.48 -15.08 27.45
CA SER A 246 -9.73 -16.14 28.43
C SER A 246 -10.51 -15.67 29.66
N GLN A 247 -10.23 -14.45 30.13
CA GLN A 247 -10.80 -13.90 31.38
C GLN A 247 -11.47 -12.53 31.21
N GLY A 248 -11.58 -11.97 30.01
CA GLY A 248 -12.39 -10.78 29.71
C GLY A 248 -11.71 -9.42 29.88
N ASN A 249 -10.49 -9.35 30.43
CA ASN A 249 -9.79 -8.08 30.65
C ASN A 249 -8.32 -8.08 30.22
N TYR A 250 -7.82 -6.91 29.85
CA TYR A 250 -6.41 -6.65 29.55
C TYR A 250 -5.65 -6.19 30.80
N ASN A 251 -4.33 -6.40 30.81
CA ASN A 251 -3.41 -5.67 31.67
C ASN A 251 -3.11 -4.29 31.03
N PRO A 252 -3.54 -3.16 31.64
CA PRO A 252 -3.30 -1.83 31.08
C PRO A 252 -1.81 -1.46 31.01
N TYR A 253 -0.96 -1.98 31.90
CA TYR A 253 0.48 -1.68 31.87
C TYR A 253 1.23 -2.41 30.75
N ILE A 254 0.62 -3.43 30.14
CA ILE A 254 1.14 -4.06 28.90
C ILE A 254 0.56 -3.33 27.67
N ASN A 255 -0.70 -2.88 27.75
CA ASN A 255 -1.34 -2.16 26.65
C ASN A 255 -0.77 -0.75 26.44
N ASP A 256 -0.49 -0.04 27.53
CA ASP A 256 0.15 1.27 27.56
C ASP A 256 1.21 1.27 28.69
N PRO A 257 2.47 0.93 28.37
CA PRO A 257 3.58 0.89 29.34
C PRO A 257 3.82 2.22 30.05
N SER A 258 3.49 3.36 29.43
CA SER A 258 3.70 4.69 30.01
C SER A 258 2.88 4.90 31.30
N LEU A 259 1.82 4.11 31.49
CA LEU A 259 0.98 4.16 32.68
C LEU A 259 1.71 3.74 33.96
N VAL A 260 2.77 2.92 33.88
CA VAL A 260 3.51 2.48 35.08
C VAL A 260 4.08 3.68 35.83
N ALA A 261 4.84 4.53 35.13
CA ALA A 261 5.45 5.71 35.74
C ALA A 261 4.40 6.66 36.33
N ARG A 262 3.25 6.75 35.66
CA ARG A 262 2.15 7.66 35.98
C ARG A 262 1.29 7.18 37.14
N ALA A 263 1.12 5.87 37.26
CA ALA A 263 0.28 5.24 38.27
C ALA A 263 1.05 4.94 39.55
N TRP A 264 2.38 4.87 39.53
CA TRP A 264 3.21 4.46 40.68
C TRP A 264 4.17 5.53 41.18
N GLY A 265 3.98 6.79 40.79
CA GLY A 265 4.71 7.92 41.37
C GLY A 265 6.16 8.05 40.91
N PHE A 266 6.54 7.43 39.78
CA PHE A 266 7.87 7.59 39.18
C PHE A 266 7.99 8.83 38.28
N GLN A 267 7.07 9.78 38.43
CA GLN A 267 7.18 11.09 37.80
C GLN A 267 8.41 11.79 38.39
N GLY A 268 9.49 11.90 37.61
CA GLY A 268 10.75 12.53 38.02
C GLY A 268 11.78 11.60 38.69
N VAL A 269 11.52 10.30 38.85
CA VAL A 269 12.54 9.33 39.28
C VAL A 269 13.14 8.66 38.04
N GLY A 270 14.35 9.05 37.67
CA GLY A 270 15.21 8.33 36.73
C GLY A 270 14.96 8.55 35.23
N ILE A 271 13.91 9.26 34.83
CA ILE A 271 13.86 9.86 33.49
C ILE A 271 14.42 11.26 33.59
N THR A 272 15.71 11.44 33.31
CA THR A 272 16.19 12.77 32.95
C THR A 272 15.39 13.19 31.71
N PRO A 273 14.56 14.26 31.78
CA PRO A 273 13.85 14.74 30.61
C PRO A 273 14.85 14.90 29.47
N THR A 274 14.53 14.30 28.33
CA THR A 274 15.37 14.43 27.15
C THR A 274 14.77 15.48 26.24
N VAL A 275 15.63 16.37 25.73
CA VAL A 275 15.26 17.33 24.70
C VAL A 275 15.68 16.84 23.32
N ALA A 276 14.77 16.89 22.37
CA ALA A 276 15.01 16.49 20.99
C ALA A 276 14.30 17.43 20.01
N PHE A 277 14.79 17.49 18.77
CA PHE A 277 13.98 18.03 17.68
C PHE A 277 12.79 17.11 17.42
N ALA A 278 11.62 17.69 17.17
CA ALA A 278 10.40 16.93 16.87
C ALA A 278 10.50 16.15 15.53
N ALA A 279 11.36 16.61 14.61
CA ALA A 279 11.69 15.95 13.36
C ALA A 279 13.19 16.03 13.11
N ALA A 280 13.78 15.02 12.46
CA ALA A 280 15.20 15.00 12.10
C ALA A 280 15.54 15.82 10.85
N SER A 281 14.53 16.21 10.08
CA SER A 281 14.70 16.99 8.87
C SER A 281 13.46 17.84 8.58
N GLY A 282 13.66 18.87 7.77
CA GLY A 282 12.65 19.77 7.26
C GLY A 282 13.02 20.26 5.87
N THR A 283 12.08 20.88 5.17
CA THR A 283 12.32 21.48 3.86
C THR A 283 11.60 22.81 3.79
N GLN A 284 12.30 23.85 3.34
CA GLN A 284 11.74 25.18 3.11
C GLN A 284 12.37 25.76 1.84
N THR A 285 11.54 26.04 0.83
CA THR A 285 11.98 26.74 -0.38
C THR A 285 12.27 28.20 -0.08
N GLU A 286 13.35 28.73 -0.64
CA GLU A 286 13.84 30.10 -0.42
C GLU A 286 12.98 31.17 -1.09
N GLY A 287 12.50 30.87 -2.31
CA GLY A 287 11.66 31.77 -3.07
C GLY A 287 12.47 32.83 -3.83
N PRO A 288 11.86 33.50 -4.83
CA PRO A 288 12.60 34.30 -5.82
C PRO A 288 13.13 35.66 -5.33
N SER A 289 12.83 36.03 -4.07
CA SER A 289 13.29 37.23 -3.38
C SER A 289 12.73 37.31 -1.96
N GLY A 290 13.40 38.06 -1.09
CA GLY A 290 12.88 38.39 0.24
C GLY A 290 13.28 37.35 1.27
N SER A 291 12.39 37.00 2.20
CA SER A 291 12.70 35.97 3.19
C SER A 291 11.46 35.26 3.68
N THR A 292 11.60 33.97 4.00
CA THR A 292 10.54 33.13 4.59
C THR A 292 11.00 32.60 5.96
N THR A 293 10.05 32.33 6.86
CA THR A 293 10.36 31.78 8.18
C THR A 293 10.05 30.30 8.23
N TYR A 294 11.09 29.48 8.39
CA TYR A 294 10.96 28.08 8.76
C TYR A 294 10.87 27.94 10.29
N THR A 295 9.86 27.22 10.77
CA THR A 295 9.68 26.96 12.22
C THR A 295 9.80 25.47 12.50
N LEU A 296 10.73 25.11 13.39
CA LEU A 296 10.87 23.76 13.94
C LEU A 296 10.54 23.75 15.43
N THR A 297 10.15 22.58 15.92
CA THR A 297 9.80 22.38 17.33
C THR A 297 10.90 21.59 18.04
N VAL A 298 11.36 22.12 19.17
CA VAL A 298 12.20 21.42 20.14
C VAL A 298 11.32 21.04 21.32
N ALA A 299 11.28 19.76 21.69
CA ALA A 299 10.35 19.24 22.68
C ALA A 299 11.05 18.36 23.72
N LEU A 300 10.45 18.34 24.93
CA LEU A 300 10.86 17.49 26.04
C LEU A 300 10.00 16.23 26.11
N THR A 301 10.60 15.14 26.58
CA THR A 301 9.85 13.91 26.92
C THR A 301 9.05 14.02 28.21
N ALA A 302 9.43 14.95 29.10
CA ALA A 302 8.74 15.26 30.35
C ALA A 302 9.09 16.67 30.83
N GLU A 303 8.30 17.21 31.76
CA GLU A 303 8.60 18.48 32.42
C GLU A 303 9.82 18.34 33.36
N PRO A 304 10.82 19.23 33.31
CA PRO A 304 11.96 19.18 34.21
C PRO A 304 11.61 19.62 35.63
N THR A 305 12.23 18.98 36.62
CA THR A 305 12.00 19.26 38.06
C THR A 305 12.66 20.53 38.56
N ALA A 306 13.57 21.12 37.79
CA ALA A 306 14.22 22.41 38.03
C ALA A 306 14.53 23.09 36.68
N THR A 307 14.91 24.37 36.70
CA THR A 307 15.31 25.07 35.48
C THR A 307 16.41 24.33 34.75
N ALA A 308 16.22 24.12 33.46
CA ALA A 308 17.14 23.48 32.55
C ALA A 308 17.28 24.29 31.26
N THR A 309 18.42 24.22 30.61
CA THR A 309 18.62 24.87 29.31
C THR A 309 19.24 23.93 28.29
N VAL A 310 19.05 24.21 27.01
CA VAL A 310 19.78 23.59 25.90
C VAL A 310 20.07 24.64 24.84
N GLN A 311 21.16 24.50 24.12
CA GLN A 311 21.51 25.39 23.01
C GLN A 311 21.18 24.72 21.68
N VAL A 312 20.60 25.49 20.76
CA VAL A 312 20.48 25.15 19.35
C VAL A 312 21.54 25.92 18.59
N ALA A 313 22.43 25.22 17.89
CA ALA A 313 23.51 25.83 17.13
C ALA A 313 23.52 25.32 15.69
N VAL A 314 24.02 26.12 14.76
CA VAL A 314 24.35 25.66 13.40
C VAL A 314 25.63 24.83 13.46
N SER A 315 25.59 23.65 12.85
CA SER A 315 26.75 22.77 12.68
C SER A 315 27.60 23.25 11.52
N ALA A 316 28.90 23.48 11.74
CA ALA A 316 29.84 23.70 10.64
C ALA A 316 30.03 22.44 9.77
N ALA A 317 29.77 21.25 10.32
CA ALA A 317 29.81 19.99 9.60
C ALA A 317 28.41 19.63 9.09
N GLY A 318 28.22 19.61 7.76
CA GLY A 318 26.96 19.23 7.12
C GLY A 318 25.99 20.38 6.83
N THR A 319 26.39 21.63 7.12
CA THR A 319 25.72 22.82 6.57
C THR A 319 26.44 23.22 5.28
N THR A 320 25.69 23.39 4.20
CA THR A 320 26.21 23.90 2.91
C THR A 320 25.79 25.33 2.65
N ALA A 321 24.62 25.73 3.18
CA ALA A 321 24.09 27.09 3.10
C ALA A 321 24.94 28.09 3.89
N THR A 322 24.97 29.33 3.42
CA THR A 322 25.79 30.43 3.91
C THR A 322 24.93 31.54 4.51
N SER A 323 25.25 31.96 5.74
CA SER A 323 24.60 33.12 6.35
C SER A 323 25.37 34.41 6.06
N PRO A 324 24.72 35.54 5.68
CA PRO A 324 23.28 35.75 5.58
C PRO A 324 22.67 35.55 4.19
N ALA A 325 23.42 34.99 3.22
CA ALA A 325 22.98 34.87 1.83
C ALA A 325 21.72 34.00 1.70
N ASP A 326 21.77 32.80 2.29
CA ASP A 326 20.75 31.75 2.05
C ASP A 326 19.87 31.58 3.30
N TYR A 327 20.41 31.91 4.48
CA TYR A 327 19.65 31.94 5.73
C TYR A 327 20.23 32.89 6.78
N THR A 328 19.40 33.27 7.75
CA THR A 328 19.83 33.94 8.99
C THR A 328 19.34 33.18 10.22
N PHE A 329 20.25 32.94 11.16
CA PHE A 329 19.98 32.27 12.44
C PHE A 329 20.94 32.76 13.52
N THR A 330 20.42 33.06 14.72
CA THR A 330 21.25 33.42 15.88
C THR A 330 21.86 32.15 16.49
N SER A 331 23.11 31.85 16.16
CA SER A 331 23.82 30.65 16.63
C SER A 331 24.85 30.96 17.74
N PRO A 332 24.79 30.35 18.93
CA PRO A 332 23.73 29.47 19.42
C PRO A 332 22.53 30.26 19.99
N GLN A 333 21.32 29.70 19.84
CA GLN A 333 20.12 30.13 20.55
C GLN A 333 19.96 29.28 21.83
N THR A 334 19.70 29.91 22.98
CA THR A 334 19.45 29.17 24.24
C THR A 334 17.95 29.01 24.48
N LEU A 335 17.50 27.78 24.71
CA LEU A 335 16.13 27.44 25.11
C LEU A 335 16.10 27.11 26.60
N THR A 336 15.12 27.64 27.32
CA THR A 336 14.97 27.45 28.77
C THR A 336 13.69 26.71 29.10
N PHE A 337 13.80 25.62 29.84
CA PHE A 337 12.70 24.81 30.33
C PHE A 337 12.72 24.76 31.86
N GLY A 338 11.61 24.36 32.47
CA GLY A 338 11.51 24.21 33.92
C GLY A 338 10.07 24.05 34.40
N PRO A 339 9.88 23.95 35.73
CA PRO A 339 8.55 23.77 36.31
C PRO A 339 7.58 24.88 35.90
N GLY A 340 6.40 24.50 35.41
CA GLY A 340 5.34 25.41 34.96
C GLY A 340 5.60 26.10 33.62
N LEU A 341 6.71 25.79 32.94
CA LEU A 341 7.00 26.27 31.58
C LEU A 341 6.52 25.27 30.51
N PRO A 342 6.28 25.73 29.26
CA PRO A 342 5.94 24.82 28.17
C PRO A 342 7.01 23.75 27.95
N THR A 343 6.58 22.51 27.72
CA THR A 343 7.48 21.36 27.41
C THR A 343 7.92 21.32 25.95
N SER A 344 7.60 22.34 25.17
CA SER A 344 8.07 22.52 23.80
C SER A 344 8.26 24.00 23.49
N GLN A 345 9.22 24.29 22.62
CA GLN A 345 9.52 25.64 22.14
C GLN A 345 9.77 25.63 20.63
N ALA A 346 9.32 26.69 19.97
CA ALA A 346 9.59 26.92 18.56
C ALA A 346 10.97 27.55 18.37
N VAL A 347 11.69 27.09 17.35
CA VAL A 347 12.96 27.65 16.87
C VAL A 347 12.75 28.03 15.42
N THR A 348 13.11 29.26 15.08
CA THR A 348 12.86 29.82 13.75
C THR A 348 14.17 30.05 13.01
N VAL A 349 14.24 29.59 11.77
CA VAL A 349 15.29 29.93 10.81
C VAL A 349 14.65 30.82 9.74
N THR A 350 15.26 31.95 9.44
CA THR A 350 14.82 32.79 8.33
C THR A 350 15.59 32.38 7.09
N VAL A 351 14.92 31.86 6.08
CA VAL A 351 15.50 31.51 4.78
C VAL A 351 15.42 32.74 3.89
N ALA A 352 16.54 33.16 3.32
CA ALA A 352 16.60 34.31 2.43
C ALA A 352 16.42 33.80 0.99
N GLY A 353 15.51 34.43 0.25
CA GLY A 353 15.26 34.10 -1.14
C GLY A 353 15.96 35.08 -2.07
N ASP A 354 16.50 34.59 -3.19
CA ASP A 354 17.05 35.43 -4.25
C ASP A 354 16.77 34.88 -5.65
N ALA A 355 17.63 35.17 -6.64
CA ALA A 355 17.42 34.80 -8.04
C ALA A 355 18.65 34.07 -8.64
N THR A 356 19.57 33.64 -7.79
CA THR A 356 20.85 33.01 -8.12
C THR A 356 20.63 31.52 -8.21
N VAL A 357 21.06 30.91 -9.32
CA VAL A 357 20.99 29.44 -9.40
C VAL A 357 22.10 28.82 -8.58
N GLU A 358 21.69 28.01 -7.62
CA GLU A 358 22.55 27.24 -6.74
C GLU A 358 22.06 25.78 -6.58
N PRO A 359 22.89 24.87 -6.08
CA PRO A 359 22.42 23.53 -5.71
C PRO A 359 21.50 23.59 -4.48
N ASP A 360 20.63 22.58 -4.28
CA ASP A 360 19.92 22.42 -3.01
C ASP A 360 20.90 22.44 -1.83
N GLU A 361 20.61 23.30 -0.86
CA GLU A 361 21.48 23.53 0.27
C GLU A 361 20.89 22.97 1.56
N THR A 362 21.69 22.93 2.62
CA THR A 362 21.27 22.43 3.93
C THR A 362 21.78 23.32 5.05
N VAL A 363 20.91 23.65 6.00
CA VAL A 363 21.25 24.19 7.32
C VAL A 363 21.08 23.07 8.35
N ARG A 364 22.20 22.56 8.89
CA ARG A 364 22.15 21.55 9.95
C ARG A 364 22.18 22.23 11.32
N LEU A 365 21.10 22.09 12.07
CA LEU A 365 21.03 22.51 13.47
C LEU A 365 21.37 21.32 14.38
N LEU A 366 22.07 21.59 15.49
CA LEU A 366 22.32 20.62 16.54
C LEU A 366 21.88 21.13 17.91
N LEU A 367 21.39 20.21 18.74
CA LEU A 367 21.21 20.42 20.17
C LEU A 367 22.52 20.15 20.89
N GLN A 368 22.99 21.10 21.69
CA GLN A 368 24.21 20.99 22.46
C GLN A 368 24.10 21.66 23.83
N ASN A 369 25.09 21.36 24.68
CA ASN A 369 25.27 21.98 26.00
C ASN A 369 24.00 21.98 26.87
N PRO A 370 23.31 20.84 27.07
CA PRO A 370 22.21 20.79 28.02
C PRO A 370 22.72 21.08 29.45
N THR A 371 21.96 21.83 30.24
CA THR A 371 22.26 22.12 31.65
C THR A 371 21.05 21.85 32.54
N GLY A 372 21.27 21.68 33.85
CA GLY A 372 20.20 21.33 34.80
C GLY A 372 19.77 19.85 34.68
N PRO A 373 18.55 19.48 35.11
CA PRO A 373 18.03 18.12 34.98
C PRO A 373 17.53 17.84 33.56
N LEU A 374 18.40 17.91 32.55
CA LEU A 374 18.07 17.72 31.14
C LEU A 374 19.18 16.98 30.40
N ALA A 375 18.80 16.04 29.54
CA ALA A 375 19.70 15.28 28.66
C ALA A 375 19.30 15.47 27.20
N LEU A 376 20.20 15.13 26.26
CA LEU A 376 19.84 15.08 24.85
C LEU A 376 19.05 13.79 24.54
N GLY A 377 18.02 13.90 23.71
CA GLY A 377 17.24 12.76 23.22
C GLY A 377 17.84 12.08 21.99
N SER A 378 17.05 11.25 21.31
CA SER A 378 17.50 10.50 20.13
C SER A 378 17.71 11.36 18.88
N THR A 379 16.93 12.43 18.72
CA THR A 379 17.02 13.35 17.56
C THR A 379 17.72 14.64 17.97
N THR A 380 19.05 14.65 17.91
CA THR A 380 19.90 15.79 18.30
C THR A 380 20.33 16.68 17.14
N THR A 381 20.04 16.27 15.91
CA THR A 381 20.31 17.03 14.68
C THR A 381 19.02 17.25 13.90
N HIS A 382 18.92 18.40 13.26
CA HIS A 382 17.85 18.72 12.33
C HIS A 382 18.43 19.30 11.05
N ASP A 383 18.20 18.62 9.93
CA ASP A 383 18.63 19.08 8.61
C ASP A 383 17.48 19.82 7.93
N LEU A 384 17.59 21.14 7.86
CA LEU A 384 16.72 21.95 7.02
C LEU A 384 17.31 21.98 5.61
N THR A 385 16.67 21.29 4.66
CA THR A 385 16.98 21.44 3.24
C THR A 385 16.34 22.72 2.71
N ILE A 386 17.13 23.52 1.99
CA ILE A 386 16.69 24.68 1.23
C ILE A 386 16.79 24.29 -0.24
N PRO A 387 15.68 23.86 -0.87
CA PRO A 387 15.71 23.53 -2.29
C PRO A 387 15.86 24.80 -3.12
N ASN A 388 16.79 24.79 -4.08
CA ASN A 388 16.93 25.87 -5.05
C ASN A 388 15.69 25.87 -5.95
N ASP A 389 14.91 26.94 -5.91
CA ASP A 389 13.81 27.16 -6.87
C ASP A 389 14.18 28.10 -8.01
N ASP A 390 15.43 28.59 -8.04
CA ASP A 390 15.92 29.47 -9.08
C ASP A 390 16.31 28.77 -10.38
N VAL A 391 16.12 29.51 -11.47
CA VAL A 391 16.38 29.06 -12.84
C VAL A 391 17.28 30.06 -13.54
N ALA A 392 18.30 29.56 -14.24
CA ALA A 392 19.30 30.42 -14.85
C ALA A 392 18.63 31.25 -15.94
N ALA A 393 18.83 32.57 -15.91
CA ALA A 393 18.30 33.47 -16.92
C ALA A 393 18.62 32.93 -18.33
N GLY A 394 17.58 32.62 -19.12
CA GLY A 394 17.71 32.09 -20.48
C GLY A 394 17.70 30.56 -20.63
N THR A 395 17.49 29.78 -19.56
CA THR A 395 17.26 28.31 -19.67
C THR A 395 15.79 27.93 -19.78
N VAL A 396 14.88 28.84 -19.43
CA VAL A 396 13.43 28.64 -19.60
C VAL A 396 13.03 29.13 -20.99
N ALA A 397 12.95 28.20 -21.93
CA ALA A 397 12.50 28.46 -23.29
C ALA A 397 10.98 28.64 -23.30
N LEU A 398 10.52 29.81 -23.75
CA LEU A 398 9.14 30.16 -23.96
C LEU A 398 8.75 29.96 -25.42
N ALA A 399 7.78 29.08 -25.68
CA ALA A 399 7.31 28.77 -27.03
C ALA A 399 5.82 28.44 -27.02
N PHE A 400 5.17 28.51 -28.18
CA PHE A 400 3.89 27.85 -28.34
C PHE A 400 4.07 26.33 -28.26
N ALA A 401 3.13 25.64 -27.59
CA ALA A 401 3.15 24.17 -27.46
C ALA A 401 3.02 23.46 -28.81
N LYS A 402 2.50 24.16 -29.83
CA LYS A 402 2.37 23.69 -31.21
C LYS A 402 2.73 24.83 -32.15
N ALA A 403 3.52 24.56 -33.19
CA ALA A 403 3.86 25.53 -34.24
C ALA A 403 2.66 25.81 -35.16
N SER A 404 1.76 24.84 -35.31
CA SER A 404 0.54 24.99 -36.07
C SER A 404 -0.57 24.12 -35.52
N ALA A 405 -1.79 24.50 -35.84
CA ALA A 405 -2.98 23.71 -35.61
C ALA A 405 -4.04 24.09 -36.63
N SER A 406 -5.11 23.33 -36.64
CA SER A 406 -6.32 23.67 -37.37
C SER A 406 -7.52 23.54 -36.46
N ALA A 407 -8.45 24.47 -36.55
CA ALA A 407 -9.69 24.44 -35.79
C ALA A 407 -10.87 24.84 -36.68
N PRO A 408 -12.03 24.18 -36.53
CA PRO A 408 -13.28 24.67 -37.12
C PRO A 408 -13.57 26.09 -36.60
N GLU A 409 -14.04 27.00 -37.46
CA GLU A 409 -14.55 28.29 -36.99
C GLU A 409 -15.84 28.16 -36.16
N GLY A 410 -16.55 27.04 -36.35
CA GLY A 410 -17.89 26.78 -35.86
C GLY A 410 -18.90 27.28 -36.88
N ASN A 411 -20.10 26.70 -36.92
CA ASN A 411 -21.20 27.27 -37.72
C ASN A 411 -21.65 28.62 -37.11
N SER A 412 -22.95 28.97 -37.15
CA SER A 412 -23.49 30.27 -36.67
C SER A 412 -23.27 30.59 -35.18
N ALA A 413 -22.52 29.76 -34.45
CA ALA A 413 -22.09 29.94 -33.08
C ALA A 413 -20.57 30.13 -33.01
N THR A 414 -20.12 31.01 -32.12
CA THR A 414 -18.70 31.18 -31.83
C THR A 414 -18.10 29.90 -31.27
N SER A 415 -17.02 29.40 -31.87
CA SER A 415 -16.22 28.33 -31.29
C SER A 415 -14.98 28.89 -30.59
N SER A 416 -14.24 28.05 -29.87
CA SER A 416 -13.03 28.47 -29.17
C SER A 416 -11.90 27.49 -29.43
N TYR A 417 -10.78 28.02 -29.91
CA TYR A 417 -9.54 27.30 -30.02
C TYR A 417 -8.57 27.77 -28.93
N THR A 418 -7.89 26.83 -28.29
CA THR A 418 -6.87 27.16 -27.30
C THR A 418 -5.51 26.63 -27.74
N VAL A 419 -4.54 27.53 -27.84
CA VAL A 419 -3.13 27.16 -27.91
C VAL A 419 -2.47 27.49 -26.57
N ASN A 420 -1.71 26.53 -26.05
CA ASN A 420 -0.91 26.78 -24.87
C ASN A 420 0.40 27.46 -25.27
N VAL A 421 0.73 28.55 -24.59
CA VAL A 421 2.12 29.04 -24.48
C VAL A 421 2.74 28.30 -23.31
N THR A 422 3.89 27.70 -23.54
CA THR A 422 4.58 26.85 -22.57
C THR A 422 5.96 27.39 -22.28
N LEU A 423 6.37 27.22 -21.04
CA LEU A 423 7.74 27.35 -20.58
C LEU A 423 8.34 25.95 -20.46
N SER A 424 9.61 25.79 -20.83
CA SER A 424 10.32 24.49 -20.71
C SER A 424 10.49 24.02 -19.27
N ALA A 425 10.26 24.90 -18.29
CA ALA A 425 10.17 24.61 -16.87
C ALA A 425 9.20 25.60 -16.20
N VAL A 426 8.66 25.24 -15.03
CA VAL A 426 7.89 26.18 -14.20
C VAL A 426 8.79 27.35 -13.80
N PRO A 427 8.38 28.62 -13.98
CA PRO A 427 9.24 29.74 -13.66
C PRO A 427 9.19 30.08 -12.16
N ALA A 428 10.35 30.41 -11.60
CA ALA A 428 10.52 30.87 -10.21
C ALA A 428 9.95 32.29 -9.99
N MET A 429 9.87 33.08 -11.07
CA MET A 429 9.37 34.45 -11.08
C MET A 429 8.26 34.61 -12.11
N THR A 430 7.48 35.69 -11.97
CA THR A 430 6.47 36.03 -12.97
C THR A 430 7.13 36.30 -14.33
N VAL A 431 6.72 35.56 -15.35
CA VAL A 431 7.11 35.78 -16.75
C VAL A 431 5.93 36.38 -17.48
N THR A 432 6.12 37.51 -18.15
CA THR A 432 5.11 38.09 -19.04
C THR A 432 5.63 38.14 -20.46
N VAL A 433 4.80 37.75 -21.43
CA VAL A 433 5.12 37.84 -22.86
C VAL A 433 3.98 38.49 -23.64
N PRO A 434 4.25 39.49 -24.49
CA PRO A 434 3.26 40.01 -25.43
C PRO A 434 2.93 38.99 -26.52
N ILE A 435 1.68 38.97 -26.98
CA ILE A 435 1.23 38.21 -28.14
C ILE A 435 0.68 39.18 -29.17
N THR A 436 1.20 39.09 -30.39
CA THR A 436 0.79 39.93 -31.51
C THR A 436 0.34 39.06 -32.68
N VAL A 437 -0.60 39.58 -33.46
CA VAL A 437 -0.94 39.00 -34.77
C VAL A 437 0.18 39.34 -35.75
N ASP A 438 0.77 38.33 -36.37
CA ASP A 438 1.74 38.49 -37.44
C ASP A 438 1.00 38.75 -38.75
N ALA A 439 0.80 40.04 -39.05
CA ALA A 439 0.03 40.50 -40.20
C ALA A 439 0.60 40.02 -41.56
N ALA A 440 1.90 39.71 -41.65
CA ALA A 440 2.50 39.26 -42.91
C ALA A 440 2.12 37.80 -43.27
N ASN A 441 1.73 37.00 -42.26
CA ASN A 441 1.42 35.57 -42.41
C ASN A 441 -0.02 35.23 -42.00
N THR A 442 -0.89 36.25 -41.85
CA THR A 442 -2.30 36.11 -41.48
C THR A 442 -3.18 36.45 -42.68
N SER A 443 -4.10 35.55 -43.04
CA SER A 443 -5.14 35.76 -44.05
C SER A 443 -6.56 35.86 -43.46
N ALA A 444 -6.71 35.64 -42.15
CA ALA A 444 -7.96 35.85 -41.41
C ALA A 444 -8.15 37.33 -41.04
N ASP A 445 -9.38 37.83 -41.18
CA ASP A 445 -9.76 39.20 -40.88
C ASP A 445 -10.18 39.34 -39.40
N ALA A 446 -10.28 40.59 -38.91
CA ALA A 446 -10.70 40.86 -37.53
C ALA A 446 -12.18 40.44 -37.24
N THR A 447 -12.92 40.10 -38.29
CA THR A 447 -14.27 39.53 -38.23
C THR A 447 -14.28 38.06 -37.87
N ASP A 448 -13.18 37.32 -38.10
CA ASP A 448 -13.17 35.86 -38.04
C ASP A 448 -12.74 35.36 -36.65
N TYR A 449 -12.11 36.24 -35.85
CA TYR A 449 -11.64 35.88 -34.52
C TYR A 449 -11.58 37.07 -33.54
N THR A 450 -11.46 36.72 -32.26
CA THR A 450 -11.02 37.61 -31.18
C THR A 450 -10.08 36.86 -30.25
N LEU A 451 -9.03 37.53 -29.78
CA LEU A 451 -8.15 37.00 -28.74
C LEU A 451 -8.65 37.37 -27.36
N ASN A 452 -8.65 36.40 -26.43
CA ASN A 452 -9.01 36.68 -25.04
C ASN A 452 -7.97 37.57 -24.34
N THR A 453 -6.72 37.58 -24.84
CA THR A 453 -5.62 38.36 -24.29
C THR A 453 -4.59 38.73 -25.35
N THR A 454 -3.89 39.84 -25.15
CA THR A 454 -2.72 40.26 -25.93
C THR A 454 -1.42 40.10 -25.14
N THR A 455 -1.49 39.61 -23.90
CA THR A 455 -0.35 39.29 -23.05
C THR A 455 -0.59 38.00 -22.27
N VAL A 456 0.45 37.19 -22.13
CA VAL A 456 0.39 36.00 -21.28
C VAL A 456 1.31 36.23 -20.09
N THR A 457 0.76 36.06 -18.89
CA THR A 457 1.50 36.14 -17.64
C THR A 457 1.48 34.77 -16.97
N PHE A 458 2.66 34.20 -16.76
CA PHE A 458 2.89 33.01 -15.95
C PHE A 458 3.22 33.46 -14.54
N THR A 459 2.41 33.06 -13.55
CA THR A 459 2.79 33.19 -12.14
C THR A 459 3.70 32.03 -11.74
N THR A 460 4.30 32.12 -10.56
CA THR A 460 4.98 30.98 -9.94
C THR A 460 4.05 29.76 -9.92
N ALA A 461 4.60 28.55 -10.12
CA ALA A 461 3.87 27.28 -10.27
C ALA A 461 3.11 27.04 -11.61
N GLN A 462 3.24 27.89 -12.63
CA GLN A 462 2.60 27.69 -13.94
C GLN A 462 3.62 27.56 -15.08
N ALA A 463 3.74 26.39 -15.70
CA ALA A 463 4.55 26.19 -16.90
C ALA A 463 3.76 26.31 -18.22
N SER A 464 2.43 26.47 -18.15
CA SER A 464 1.56 26.51 -19.32
C SER A 464 0.39 27.46 -19.10
N ARG A 465 0.10 28.29 -20.08
CA ARG A 465 -1.04 29.21 -20.10
C ARG A 465 -1.74 29.12 -21.43
N ALA A 466 -3.06 29.01 -21.35
CA ALA A 466 -3.93 29.00 -22.52
C ALA A 466 -4.06 30.42 -23.09
N VAL A 467 -3.86 30.53 -24.41
CA VAL A 467 -4.33 31.64 -25.22
C VAL A 467 -5.54 31.14 -25.96
N THR A 468 -6.68 31.76 -25.69
CA THR A 468 -7.94 31.37 -26.30
C THR A 468 -8.25 32.33 -27.45
N VAL A 469 -8.31 31.75 -28.63
CA VAL A 469 -8.85 32.38 -29.83
C VAL A 469 -10.33 32.02 -29.86
N THR A 470 -11.20 33.00 -29.68
CA THR A 470 -12.62 32.84 -30.00
C THR A 470 -12.76 33.01 -31.50
N LEU A 471 -13.17 31.95 -32.18
CA LEU A 471 -13.46 31.96 -33.61
C LEU A 471 -14.92 32.34 -33.79
N LYS A 472 -15.17 33.26 -34.71
CA LYS A 472 -16.50 33.80 -34.97
C LYS A 472 -17.06 33.07 -36.17
N GLY A 473 -17.59 31.89 -35.90
CA GLY A 473 -18.28 31.09 -36.89
C GLY A 473 -19.48 31.81 -37.50
N ASP A 474 -19.72 31.55 -38.78
CA ASP A 474 -20.96 31.89 -39.45
C ASP A 474 -21.54 30.68 -40.20
N ALA A 475 -22.30 30.84 -41.27
CA ALA A 475 -22.85 29.68 -42.00
C ALA A 475 -22.53 29.76 -43.50
N THR A 476 -21.56 30.61 -43.84
CA THR A 476 -21.16 30.93 -45.19
C THR A 476 -19.99 30.05 -45.54
N VAL A 477 -20.20 29.15 -46.49
CA VAL A 477 -19.11 28.37 -47.05
C VAL A 477 -18.05 29.31 -47.62
N GLU A 478 -16.89 29.32 -46.98
CA GLU A 478 -15.71 30.05 -47.38
C GLU A 478 -14.46 29.16 -47.43
N THR A 479 -13.33 29.74 -47.78
CA THR A 479 -12.05 29.04 -47.81
C THR A 479 -11.36 29.16 -46.47
N ASP A 480 -10.69 28.10 -46.02
CA ASP A 480 -9.83 28.13 -44.84
C ASP A 480 -8.93 29.37 -44.79
N ARG A 481 -8.91 30.03 -43.63
CA ARG A 481 -8.09 31.21 -43.35
C ARG A 481 -6.98 30.86 -42.38
N VAL A 482 -5.94 31.68 -42.32
CA VAL A 482 -4.81 31.48 -41.41
C VAL A 482 -4.71 32.68 -40.47
N LEU A 483 -4.71 32.40 -39.17
CA LEU A 483 -4.31 33.33 -38.12
C LEU A 483 -2.90 32.97 -37.64
N SER A 484 -1.93 33.86 -37.84
CA SER A 484 -0.57 33.69 -37.32
C SER A 484 -0.37 34.54 -36.06
N LEU A 485 -0.14 33.89 -34.92
CA LEU A 485 0.22 34.55 -33.67
C LEU A 485 1.74 34.50 -33.48
N ARG A 486 2.31 35.57 -32.90
CA ARG A 486 3.74 35.68 -32.64
C ARG A 486 4.00 36.13 -31.20
N LEU A 487 4.96 35.48 -30.55
CA LEU A 487 5.47 35.86 -29.24
C LEU A 487 6.41 37.06 -29.37
N GLY A 488 6.18 38.09 -28.56
CA GLY A 488 7.08 39.23 -28.38
C GLY A 488 8.26 38.89 -27.47
N THR A 489 8.99 39.92 -27.03
CA THR A 489 10.09 39.74 -26.07
C THR A 489 9.51 39.46 -24.67
N PRO A 490 9.80 38.32 -24.03
CA PRO A 490 9.36 38.04 -22.66
C PRO A 490 10.12 38.90 -21.63
N THR A 491 9.50 39.13 -20.47
CA THR A 491 10.14 39.67 -19.26
C THR A 491 10.45 38.54 -18.27
N GLY A 492 11.38 38.77 -17.32
CA GLY A 492 11.77 37.77 -16.33
C GLY A 492 12.82 36.77 -16.85
N PRO A 493 12.90 35.54 -16.30
CA PRO A 493 13.98 34.59 -16.60
C PRO A 493 13.84 33.85 -17.95
N ALA A 494 12.75 34.06 -18.70
CA ALA A 494 12.47 33.32 -19.93
C ALA A 494 13.12 33.95 -21.17
N THR A 495 13.51 33.11 -22.11
CA THR A 495 13.91 33.51 -23.48
C THR A 495 13.02 32.86 -24.51
N LEU A 496 12.92 33.46 -25.70
CA LEU A 496 12.18 32.85 -26.79
C LEU A 496 12.79 31.49 -27.18
N GLY A 497 11.96 30.46 -27.22
CA GLY A 497 12.30 29.12 -27.67
C GLY A 497 12.25 28.98 -29.19
N THR A 498 12.11 27.75 -29.68
CA THR A 498 12.14 27.45 -31.12
C THR A 498 10.84 27.77 -31.86
N SER A 499 9.68 27.59 -31.20
CA SER A 499 8.36 27.82 -31.79
C SER A 499 7.76 29.15 -31.31
N ILE A 500 8.26 30.26 -31.87
CA ILE A 500 7.83 31.62 -31.49
C ILE A 500 6.60 32.13 -32.26
N THR A 501 6.19 31.39 -33.29
CA THR A 501 4.97 31.62 -34.04
C THR A 501 4.03 30.43 -33.89
N HIS A 502 2.73 30.71 -33.95
CA HIS A 502 1.68 29.71 -34.02
C HIS A 502 0.75 30.04 -35.18
N SER A 503 0.71 29.17 -36.18
CA SER A 503 -0.19 29.29 -37.32
C SER A 503 -1.43 28.43 -37.09
N LEU A 504 -2.56 29.10 -36.83
CA LEU A 504 -3.87 28.46 -36.75
C LEU A 504 -4.53 28.55 -38.12
N THR A 505 -4.74 27.40 -38.76
CA THR A 505 -5.67 27.30 -39.89
C THR A 505 -7.09 27.25 -39.34
N ILE A 506 -7.81 28.35 -39.49
CA ILE A 506 -9.24 28.43 -39.24
C ILE A 506 -9.89 27.71 -40.43
N ARG A 507 -10.33 26.48 -40.17
CA ARG A 507 -10.97 25.66 -41.18
C ARG A 507 -12.41 26.05 -41.25
N ASN A 508 -12.85 26.28 -42.47
CA ASN A 508 -14.27 26.32 -42.77
C ASN A 508 -14.85 24.93 -42.45
N ASP A 509 -15.49 24.79 -41.30
CA ASP A 509 -16.29 23.61 -40.92
C ASP A 509 -17.77 23.78 -41.24
N ASP A 510 -18.10 24.94 -41.82
CA ASP A 510 -19.23 25.17 -42.69
C ASP A 510 -19.14 24.22 -43.88
N ALA A 511 -19.49 22.99 -43.58
CA ALA A 511 -19.73 22.01 -44.57
C ALA A 511 -21.06 22.35 -45.25
N ALA A 512 -21.15 22.00 -46.53
CA ALA A 512 -22.34 21.25 -46.88
C ALA A 512 -22.30 19.93 -46.07
N ALA A 513 -22.79 19.97 -44.82
CA ALA A 513 -22.88 18.85 -43.88
C ALA A 513 -21.67 17.87 -43.77
N GLY A 514 -20.82 18.05 -42.73
CA GLY A 514 -20.20 16.98 -41.92
C GLY A 514 -18.65 16.81 -41.85
N GLY A 515 -18.04 17.04 -40.67
CA GLY A 515 -17.00 16.16 -40.06
C GLY A 515 -15.81 16.78 -39.29
N GLU A 516 -15.78 16.70 -37.94
CA GLU A 516 -14.60 16.87 -37.05
C GLU A 516 -14.62 15.94 -35.80
N ALA A 517 -13.50 15.87 -35.08
CA ALA A 517 -12.98 14.83 -34.16
C ALA A 517 -13.82 14.26 -32.97
N LEU A 518 -13.38 13.05 -32.58
CA LEU A 518 -13.98 12.01 -31.73
C LEU A 518 -14.20 12.36 -30.23
N THR A 519 -15.44 12.22 -29.77
CA THR A 519 -15.87 12.14 -28.35
C THR A 519 -16.81 10.95 -28.15
N CYS A 520 -16.68 10.19 -27.05
CA CYS A 520 -17.64 9.12 -26.71
C CYS A 520 -18.95 9.78 -26.26
N GLY A 521 -19.95 9.81 -27.14
CA GLY A 521 -21.16 10.57 -26.88
C GLY A 521 -22.33 10.19 -27.79
N GLY A 522 -23.53 10.13 -27.20
CA GLY A 522 -24.77 9.79 -27.89
C GLY A 522 -24.99 8.27 -28.05
N LEU A 523 -26.26 7.85 -27.95
CA LEU A 523 -26.64 6.47 -28.22
C LEU A 523 -26.56 6.17 -29.72
N PHE A 524 -26.16 4.95 -30.08
CA PHE A 524 -26.06 4.51 -31.47
C PHE A 524 -26.42 3.03 -31.64
N PHE A 525 -26.72 2.58 -32.86
CA PHE A 525 -26.97 1.18 -33.14
C PHE A 525 -25.66 0.37 -33.09
N SER A 526 -25.60 -0.61 -32.19
CA SER A 526 -24.46 -1.52 -32.04
C SER A 526 -24.64 -2.83 -32.82
N GLU A 527 -25.88 -3.26 -33.05
CA GLU A 527 -26.17 -4.48 -33.81
C GLU A 527 -27.45 -4.35 -34.63
N TYR A 528 -27.45 -5.00 -35.80
CA TYR A 528 -28.60 -5.16 -36.68
C TYR A 528 -28.66 -6.61 -37.16
N ILE A 529 -29.84 -7.21 -37.08
CA ILE A 529 -30.04 -8.61 -37.47
C ILE A 529 -31.20 -8.71 -38.44
N GLU A 530 -30.90 -9.16 -39.66
CA GLU A 530 -31.89 -9.71 -40.57
C GLU A 530 -31.71 -11.22 -40.74
N SER A 531 -32.74 -11.98 -40.38
CA SER A 531 -32.78 -13.43 -40.53
C SER A 531 -33.00 -13.88 -41.98
N THR A 532 -32.34 -14.96 -42.40
CA THR A 532 -32.54 -15.58 -43.73
C THR A 532 -33.81 -16.41 -43.85
N SER A 533 -34.37 -16.89 -42.73
CA SER A 533 -35.42 -17.93 -42.75
C SER A 533 -36.53 -17.73 -41.72
N GLY A 534 -36.66 -16.56 -41.09
CA GLY A 534 -37.68 -16.33 -40.08
C GLY A 534 -37.86 -14.89 -39.63
N SER A 535 -38.59 -14.72 -38.53
CA SER A 535 -38.91 -13.43 -37.91
C SER A 535 -37.93 -13.05 -36.80
N ASN A 536 -36.80 -13.74 -36.65
CA ASN A 536 -35.75 -13.41 -35.69
C ASN A 536 -34.93 -12.20 -36.17
N LYS A 537 -35.56 -11.02 -36.13
CA LYS A 537 -34.94 -9.74 -36.48
C LYS A 537 -34.82 -8.87 -35.24
N ALA A 538 -33.72 -8.13 -35.12
CA ALA A 538 -33.46 -7.27 -33.97
C ALA A 538 -32.60 -6.07 -34.36
N VAL A 539 -32.66 -5.03 -33.54
CA VAL A 539 -31.65 -3.96 -33.47
C VAL A 539 -31.25 -3.73 -32.02
N GLU A 540 -29.99 -3.44 -31.80
CA GLU A 540 -29.41 -3.13 -30.50
C GLU A 540 -28.90 -1.70 -30.47
N ILE A 541 -29.15 -0.99 -29.37
CA ILE A 541 -28.67 0.38 -29.13
C ILE A 541 -27.67 0.36 -27.98
N TYR A 542 -26.50 0.97 -28.15
CA TYR A 542 -25.45 1.02 -27.14
C TYR A 542 -25.26 2.42 -26.56
N ASN A 543 -24.94 2.47 -25.25
CA ASN A 543 -24.52 3.68 -24.56
C ASN A 543 -23.00 3.72 -24.34
N PRO A 544 -22.21 4.40 -25.21
CA PRO A 544 -20.75 4.50 -25.09
C PRO A 544 -20.28 5.47 -23.99
N SER A 545 -21.20 6.16 -23.31
CA SER A 545 -20.85 7.18 -22.33
C SER A 545 -20.58 6.60 -20.95
N ASN A 546 -19.90 7.37 -20.11
CA ASN A 546 -19.57 6.97 -18.74
C ASN A 546 -20.74 7.10 -17.75
N GLU A 547 -21.90 7.52 -18.23
CA GLU A 547 -23.07 7.84 -17.42
C GLU A 547 -24.30 7.08 -17.93
N SER A 548 -25.30 6.89 -17.07
CA SER A 548 -26.59 6.38 -17.50
C SER A 548 -27.34 7.43 -18.32
N VAL A 549 -27.99 7.01 -19.41
CA VAL A 549 -28.77 7.88 -20.29
C VAL A 549 -30.26 7.58 -20.13
N SER A 550 -31.06 8.62 -19.91
CA SER A 550 -32.52 8.50 -19.99
C SER A 550 -32.95 8.28 -21.43
N LEU A 551 -33.78 7.26 -21.68
CA LEU A 551 -34.31 6.96 -23.01
C LEU A 551 -35.52 7.83 -23.39
N ALA A 552 -35.99 8.69 -22.48
CA ALA A 552 -37.08 9.61 -22.76
C ALA A 552 -36.69 10.58 -23.90
N GLY A 553 -37.53 10.65 -24.94
CA GLY A 553 -37.29 11.47 -26.13
C GLY A 553 -36.50 10.77 -27.23
N TYR A 554 -35.97 9.57 -26.99
CA TYR A 554 -35.38 8.73 -28.03
C TYR A 554 -36.45 7.95 -28.80
N GLN A 555 -36.28 7.84 -30.12
CA GLN A 555 -37.17 7.13 -31.02
C GLN A 555 -36.39 6.30 -32.04
N VAL A 556 -36.83 5.06 -32.25
CA VAL A 556 -36.41 4.24 -33.40
C VAL A 556 -37.53 4.28 -34.44
N LYS A 557 -37.18 4.53 -35.70
CA LYS A 557 -38.12 4.60 -36.82
C LYS A 557 -37.66 3.71 -37.95
N VAL A 558 -38.61 3.10 -38.65
CA VAL A 558 -38.38 2.32 -39.86
C VAL A 558 -39.13 2.95 -41.04
N PHE A 559 -38.48 2.95 -42.19
CA PHE A 559 -38.95 3.54 -43.44
C PHE A 559 -38.88 2.48 -44.53
N ASN A 560 -40.04 1.98 -44.90
CA ASN A 560 -40.11 0.79 -45.72
C ASN A 560 -39.96 1.13 -47.21
N ASN A 561 -39.15 0.35 -47.94
CA ASN A 561 -38.98 0.40 -49.39
C ASN A 561 -38.81 1.84 -49.94
N GLY A 562 -37.89 2.61 -49.35
CA GLY A 562 -37.59 3.97 -49.79
C GLY A 562 -38.60 5.05 -49.37
N ALA A 563 -39.43 4.80 -48.35
CA ALA A 563 -40.33 5.82 -47.81
C ALA A 563 -39.56 7.02 -47.20
N ILE A 564 -40.16 8.22 -47.29
CA ILE A 564 -39.66 9.45 -46.64
C ILE A 564 -40.39 9.78 -45.33
N THR A 565 -41.42 9.00 -44.99
CA THR A 565 -42.19 9.11 -43.74
C THR A 565 -42.14 7.77 -43.04
N ALA A 566 -41.92 7.77 -41.72
CA ALA A 566 -41.76 6.54 -40.96
C ALA A 566 -43.04 5.70 -40.98
N ASN A 567 -42.92 4.43 -41.34
CA ASN A 567 -44.03 3.47 -41.34
C ASN A 567 -44.35 3.00 -39.91
N THR A 568 -43.33 2.90 -39.07
CA THR A 568 -43.47 2.57 -37.64
C THR A 568 -42.47 3.38 -36.84
N THR A 569 -42.91 3.86 -35.67
CA THR A 569 -42.08 4.58 -34.70
C THR A 569 -42.24 3.91 -33.35
N LEU A 570 -41.11 3.57 -32.72
CA LEU A 570 -41.05 3.15 -31.32
C LEU A 570 -40.46 4.30 -30.50
N ASN A 571 -41.23 4.79 -29.52
CA ASN A 571 -40.70 5.68 -28.48
C ASN A 571 -40.01 4.81 -27.43
N LEU A 572 -38.74 5.09 -27.14
CA LEU A 572 -38.02 4.38 -26.10
C LEU A 572 -38.39 4.94 -24.72
N THR A 573 -38.30 4.08 -23.71
CA THR A 573 -38.60 4.46 -22.32
C THR A 573 -37.63 3.75 -21.38
N GLY A 574 -37.48 4.28 -20.17
CA GLY A 574 -36.54 3.75 -19.18
C GLY A 574 -35.22 4.50 -19.18
N THR A 575 -34.22 3.87 -18.56
CA THR A 575 -32.85 4.39 -18.45
C THR A 575 -31.93 3.28 -18.94
N LEU A 576 -30.95 3.65 -19.76
CA LEU A 576 -29.90 2.77 -20.23
C LEU A 576 -28.63 3.09 -19.45
N GLY A 577 -28.13 2.14 -18.67
CA GLY A 577 -26.91 2.30 -17.90
C GLY A 577 -25.70 2.58 -18.79
N SER A 578 -24.63 3.02 -18.14
CA SER A 578 -23.35 3.23 -18.82
C SER A 578 -22.81 1.91 -19.36
N ARG A 579 -22.40 1.88 -20.64
CA ARG A 579 -21.98 0.67 -21.38
C ARG A 579 -23.01 -0.45 -21.44
N GLU A 580 -24.28 -0.13 -21.17
CA GLU A 580 -25.37 -1.08 -21.39
C GLU A 580 -25.89 -0.98 -22.83
N VAL A 581 -26.58 -2.03 -23.24
CA VAL A 581 -27.29 -2.13 -24.51
C VAL A 581 -28.79 -2.22 -24.30
N TYR A 582 -29.56 -1.75 -25.28
CA TYR A 582 -31.01 -1.87 -25.31
C TYR A 582 -31.42 -2.61 -26.58
N VAL A 583 -31.95 -3.82 -26.43
CA VAL A 583 -32.27 -4.74 -27.52
C VAL A 583 -33.75 -4.67 -27.87
N ILE A 584 -34.06 -4.39 -29.15
CA ILE A 584 -35.42 -4.36 -29.68
C ILE A 584 -35.62 -5.57 -30.60
N ILE A 585 -36.57 -6.42 -30.24
CA ILE A 585 -36.86 -7.69 -30.93
C ILE A 585 -38.15 -7.60 -31.73
N ASN A 586 -38.18 -8.30 -32.87
CA ASN A 586 -39.32 -8.39 -33.75
C ASN A 586 -40.53 -9.05 -33.09
N SER A 587 -41.67 -8.35 -33.14
CA SER A 587 -42.95 -8.78 -32.59
C SER A 587 -43.55 -10.07 -33.18
N LEU A 588 -43.03 -10.53 -34.32
CA LEU A 588 -43.45 -11.76 -34.99
C LEU A 588 -42.51 -12.94 -34.71
N SER A 589 -41.40 -12.74 -33.98
CA SER A 589 -40.55 -13.85 -33.55
C SER A 589 -41.34 -14.79 -32.63
N THR A 590 -41.15 -16.10 -32.84
CA THR A 590 -41.74 -17.15 -32.00
C THR A 590 -40.67 -17.95 -31.24
N ASP A 591 -39.39 -17.64 -31.47
CA ASP A 591 -38.26 -18.26 -30.80
C ASP A 591 -38.11 -17.65 -29.40
N GLN A 592 -38.42 -18.43 -28.37
CA GLN A 592 -38.38 -17.97 -26.98
C GLN A 592 -36.96 -17.58 -26.56
N ALA A 593 -35.92 -18.30 -27.00
CA ALA A 593 -34.55 -17.99 -26.62
C ALA A 593 -34.07 -16.68 -27.25
N PHE A 594 -34.61 -16.34 -28.42
CA PHE A 594 -34.40 -15.04 -29.06
C PHE A 594 -35.18 -13.95 -28.31
N LEU A 595 -36.48 -14.14 -28.07
CA LEU A 595 -37.35 -13.19 -27.37
C LEU A 595 -36.81 -12.80 -25.98
N GLU A 596 -36.20 -13.74 -25.25
CA GLU A 596 -35.59 -13.51 -23.93
C GLU A 596 -34.37 -12.57 -23.95
N GLN A 597 -33.78 -12.27 -25.12
CA GLN A 597 -32.67 -11.31 -25.25
C GLN A 597 -33.15 -9.84 -25.36
N GLY A 598 -34.46 -9.59 -25.48
CA GLY A 598 -35.01 -8.28 -25.81
C GLY A 598 -35.48 -7.46 -24.61
N ASP A 599 -35.07 -6.20 -24.54
CA ASP A 599 -35.63 -5.20 -23.61
C ASP A 599 -37.00 -4.68 -24.08
N ALA A 600 -37.24 -4.73 -25.39
CA ALA A 600 -38.53 -4.39 -26.00
C ALA A 600 -38.88 -5.34 -27.15
N VAL A 601 -40.18 -5.57 -27.32
CA VAL A 601 -40.75 -6.27 -28.47
C VAL A 601 -41.55 -5.28 -29.30
N SER A 602 -41.24 -5.14 -30.58
CA SER A 602 -41.83 -4.10 -31.44
C SER A 602 -41.88 -4.50 -32.91
N SER A 603 -42.83 -3.92 -33.64
CA SER A 603 -42.93 -4.04 -35.09
C SER A 603 -41.96 -3.12 -35.84
N VAL A 604 -41.20 -2.26 -35.15
CA VAL A 604 -40.17 -1.41 -35.78
C VAL A 604 -39.05 -2.24 -36.42
N THR A 605 -38.88 -3.49 -35.99
CA THR A 605 -37.94 -4.45 -36.57
C THR A 605 -38.57 -5.36 -37.62
N ASN A 606 -39.79 -5.06 -38.09
CA ASN A 606 -40.37 -5.66 -39.31
C ASN A 606 -39.72 -5.10 -40.59
N PHE A 607 -38.45 -4.71 -40.51
CA PHE A 607 -37.68 -4.32 -41.68
C PHE A 607 -37.32 -5.55 -42.50
N ASN A 608 -36.99 -5.33 -43.76
CA ASN A 608 -36.09 -6.19 -44.51
C ASN A 608 -34.88 -5.38 -45.03
N GLY A 609 -33.94 -6.05 -45.70
CA GLY A 609 -32.66 -5.44 -46.08
C GLY A 609 -32.75 -4.15 -46.90
N ASN A 610 -33.90 -3.81 -47.49
CA ASN A 610 -34.11 -2.56 -48.24
C ASN A 610 -34.92 -1.49 -47.49
N ASP A 611 -35.13 -1.65 -46.18
CA ASP A 611 -35.78 -0.68 -45.31
C ASP A 611 -34.76 0.10 -44.47
N ALA A 612 -34.92 1.42 -44.42
CA ALA A 612 -34.03 2.27 -43.63
C ALA A 612 -34.50 2.38 -42.17
N LEU A 613 -33.55 2.45 -41.23
CA LEU A 613 -33.81 2.73 -39.82
C LEU A 613 -33.08 3.99 -39.34
N THR A 614 -33.70 4.69 -38.40
CA THR A 614 -33.06 5.82 -37.71
C THR A 614 -33.25 5.73 -36.21
N LEU A 615 -32.20 6.03 -35.45
CA LEU A 615 -32.26 6.40 -34.04
C LEU A 615 -32.25 7.92 -33.95
N SER A 616 -33.21 8.50 -33.22
CA SER A 616 -33.34 9.95 -33.10
C SER A 616 -33.64 10.39 -31.67
N TYR A 617 -33.20 11.59 -31.30
CA TYR A 617 -33.52 12.24 -30.03
C TYR A 617 -34.22 13.57 -30.30
N ASN A 618 -35.45 13.73 -29.77
CA ASN A 618 -36.28 14.94 -29.97
C ASN A 618 -36.38 15.41 -31.43
N GLY A 619 -36.40 14.46 -32.38
CA GLY A 619 -36.51 14.73 -33.82
C GLY A 619 -35.19 14.81 -34.58
N THR A 620 -34.04 14.92 -33.90
CA THR A 620 -32.71 14.90 -34.53
C THR A 620 -32.24 13.47 -34.70
N VAL A 621 -31.88 13.07 -35.93
CA VAL A 621 -31.28 11.75 -36.21
C VAL A 621 -29.86 11.71 -35.64
N LEU A 622 -29.59 10.68 -34.84
CA LEU A 622 -28.29 10.43 -34.22
C LEU A 622 -27.54 9.30 -34.92
N ASP A 623 -28.26 8.29 -35.40
CA ASP A 623 -27.68 7.16 -36.12
C ASP A 623 -28.67 6.60 -37.15
N ALA A 624 -28.15 6.02 -38.22
CA ALA A 624 -28.96 5.47 -39.30
C ALA A 624 -28.40 4.15 -39.83
N ILE A 625 -29.32 3.28 -40.26
CA ILE A 625 -29.05 2.09 -41.06
C ILE A 625 -29.80 2.26 -42.38
N GLY A 626 -29.08 2.37 -43.49
CA GLY A 626 -29.66 2.73 -44.80
C GLY A 626 -29.99 4.23 -44.96
N ILE A 627 -30.56 4.58 -46.11
CA ILE A 627 -30.82 5.97 -46.50
C ILE A 627 -32.33 6.19 -46.62
N VAL A 628 -32.89 7.07 -45.78
CA VAL A 628 -34.32 7.44 -45.84
C VAL A 628 -34.64 8.04 -47.20
N GLY A 629 -35.74 7.60 -47.82
CA GLY A 629 -36.15 8.03 -49.17
C GLY A 629 -35.50 7.27 -50.33
N VAL A 630 -34.64 6.28 -50.06
CA VAL A 630 -33.94 5.49 -51.09
C VAL A 630 -34.20 4.00 -50.89
N ASP A 631 -34.53 3.29 -51.98
CA ASP A 631 -34.64 1.84 -52.00
C ASP A 631 -33.36 1.26 -52.66
N PRO A 632 -32.52 0.49 -51.94
CA PRO A 632 -31.31 -0.13 -52.47
C PRO A 632 -31.61 -1.39 -53.33
N GLY A 633 -32.87 -1.78 -53.47
CA GLY A 633 -33.28 -3.01 -54.13
C GLY A 633 -33.00 -4.26 -53.28
N THR A 634 -33.13 -5.45 -53.90
CA THR A 634 -33.14 -6.73 -53.18
C THR A 634 -31.85 -7.07 -52.43
N ASN A 635 -30.73 -6.43 -52.76
CA ASN A 635 -29.42 -6.71 -52.16
C ASN A 635 -29.16 -5.91 -50.88
N GLY A 636 -30.02 -4.94 -50.56
CA GLY A 636 -29.85 -4.06 -49.42
C GLY A 636 -28.64 -3.15 -49.56
N TRP A 637 -28.29 -2.45 -48.48
CA TRP A 637 -27.10 -1.62 -48.45
C TRP A 637 -25.85 -2.42 -48.06
N SER A 638 -24.81 -2.36 -48.89
CA SER A 638 -23.53 -3.00 -48.63
C SER A 638 -22.74 -2.29 -47.50
N VAL A 639 -21.95 -3.07 -46.74
CA VAL A 639 -20.98 -2.55 -45.76
C VAL A 639 -19.56 -2.57 -46.33
N ALA A 640 -18.70 -1.63 -45.91
CA ALA A 640 -17.39 -1.42 -46.54
C ALA A 640 -16.37 -2.53 -46.26
N SER A 641 -16.63 -3.44 -45.31
CA SER A 641 -15.79 -4.61 -45.03
C SER A 641 -15.82 -5.68 -46.14
N GLY A 642 -16.64 -5.50 -47.18
CA GLY A 642 -16.55 -6.24 -48.44
C GLY A 642 -17.30 -7.57 -48.50
N ASN A 643 -17.86 -8.06 -47.38
CA ASN A 643 -18.48 -9.41 -47.31
C ASN A 643 -19.92 -9.44 -46.73
N GLY A 644 -20.67 -8.34 -46.71
CA GLY A 644 -22.08 -8.36 -46.27
C GLY A 644 -22.90 -7.13 -46.64
N SER A 645 -24.21 -7.20 -46.41
CA SER A 645 -25.18 -6.12 -46.59
C SER A 645 -26.24 -6.14 -45.49
N THR A 646 -27.16 -5.19 -45.48
CA THR A 646 -28.35 -5.27 -44.62
C THR A 646 -29.27 -6.43 -44.99
N THR A 647 -29.17 -6.99 -46.20
CA THR A 647 -29.99 -8.14 -46.60
C THR A 647 -29.44 -9.43 -46.02
N ASN A 648 -30.18 -10.08 -45.11
CA ASN A 648 -29.88 -11.42 -44.59
C ASN A 648 -28.53 -11.54 -43.87
N PHE A 649 -28.12 -10.51 -43.12
CA PHE A 649 -26.93 -10.56 -42.28
C PHE A 649 -27.20 -10.03 -40.88
N THR A 650 -26.39 -10.52 -39.95
CA THR A 650 -26.03 -9.85 -38.71
C THR A 650 -24.89 -8.87 -38.98
N LEU A 651 -25.11 -7.61 -38.64
CA LEU A 651 -24.13 -6.53 -38.69
C LEU A 651 -23.81 -6.08 -37.27
N VAL A 652 -22.52 -6.08 -36.91
CA VAL A 652 -22.03 -5.65 -35.60
C VAL A 652 -21.17 -4.40 -35.75
N ARG A 653 -21.38 -3.40 -34.91
CA ARG A 653 -20.63 -2.15 -34.93
C ARG A 653 -19.18 -2.39 -34.47
N LYS A 654 -18.22 -1.76 -35.15
CA LYS A 654 -16.79 -1.90 -34.83
C LYS A 654 -16.47 -1.26 -33.46
N PRO A 655 -15.56 -1.86 -32.67
CA PRO A 655 -15.11 -1.30 -31.38
C PRO A 655 -14.51 0.12 -31.42
N THR A 656 -14.09 0.59 -32.58
CA THR A 656 -13.52 1.93 -32.79
C THR A 656 -14.59 3.03 -32.89
N VAL A 657 -15.87 2.66 -32.96
CA VAL A 657 -17.00 3.59 -33.12
C VAL A 657 -17.42 4.13 -31.76
N LYS A 658 -17.46 5.46 -31.62
CA LYS A 658 -17.65 6.17 -30.34
C LYS A 658 -18.95 6.99 -30.28
N THR A 659 -19.59 7.20 -31.44
CA THR A 659 -20.83 7.95 -31.61
C THR A 659 -21.58 7.44 -32.84
N GLY A 660 -22.87 7.74 -32.92
CA GLY A 660 -23.72 7.37 -34.06
C GLY A 660 -23.40 8.18 -35.32
N SER A 661 -23.74 7.59 -36.47
CA SER A 661 -23.56 8.22 -37.77
C SER A 661 -24.93 8.44 -38.42
N PRO A 662 -25.44 9.68 -38.48
CA PRO A 662 -26.77 9.95 -39.01
C PRO A 662 -26.88 9.74 -40.53
N THR A 663 -25.75 9.55 -41.21
CA THR A 663 -25.68 9.35 -42.65
C THR A 663 -25.07 7.99 -42.97
N TRP A 664 -25.84 7.12 -43.63
CA TRP A 664 -25.39 5.76 -43.89
C TRP A 664 -24.19 5.66 -44.83
N SER A 665 -24.04 6.58 -45.80
CA SER A 665 -22.93 6.54 -46.75
C SER A 665 -21.56 6.60 -46.06
N THR A 666 -21.46 7.34 -44.95
CA THR A 666 -20.26 7.36 -44.09
C THR A 666 -20.24 6.19 -43.11
N ALA A 667 -21.42 5.80 -42.60
CA ALA A 667 -21.54 4.70 -41.64
C ALA A 667 -21.16 3.32 -42.20
N THR A 668 -21.13 3.11 -43.53
CA THR A 668 -20.80 1.80 -44.14
C THR A 668 -19.45 1.22 -43.66
N ALA A 669 -18.49 2.08 -43.28
CA ALA A 669 -17.17 1.67 -42.79
C ALA A 669 -17.14 1.25 -41.32
N GLU A 670 -18.22 1.50 -40.58
CA GLU A 670 -18.31 1.32 -39.13
C GLU A 670 -18.87 -0.05 -38.73
N TRP A 671 -19.31 -0.85 -39.71
CA TRP A 671 -19.95 -2.15 -39.51
C TRP A 671 -19.07 -3.33 -39.95
N THR A 672 -19.19 -4.44 -39.22
CA THR A 672 -18.65 -5.74 -39.56
C THR A 672 -19.81 -6.71 -39.81
N ALA A 673 -19.86 -7.32 -40.99
CA ALA A 673 -20.81 -8.40 -41.26
C ALA A 673 -20.27 -9.72 -40.72
N VAL A 674 -21.03 -10.41 -39.87
CA VAL A 674 -20.59 -11.67 -39.22
C VAL A 674 -21.31 -12.90 -39.75
N GLY A 675 -22.14 -12.73 -40.80
CA GLY A 675 -22.93 -13.80 -41.43
C GLY A 675 -24.42 -13.68 -41.09
N ALA A 676 -25.24 -14.53 -41.69
CA ALA A 676 -26.67 -14.63 -41.40
C ALA A 676 -26.93 -15.31 -40.05
N ASP A 677 -28.03 -14.92 -39.41
CA ASP A 677 -28.59 -15.61 -38.23
C ASP A 677 -27.57 -15.83 -37.10
N GLN A 678 -26.67 -14.86 -36.90
CA GLN A 678 -25.74 -14.85 -35.76
C GLN A 678 -26.35 -14.02 -34.64
N TYR A 679 -26.62 -14.65 -33.49
CA TYR A 679 -27.25 -14.00 -32.33
C TYR A 679 -26.32 -13.89 -31.12
N SER A 680 -25.10 -14.42 -31.22
CA SER A 680 -24.15 -14.50 -30.09
C SER A 680 -23.58 -13.15 -29.63
N TYR A 681 -23.85 -12.07 -30.38
CA TYR A 681 -23.40 -10.72 -30.07
C TYR A 681 -24.49 -9.88 -29.39
N LEU A 682 -25.76 -10.32 -29.43
CA LEU A 682 -26.86 -9.62 -28.78
C LEU A 682 -26.69 -9.58 -27.27
N GLY A 683 -27.02 -8.44 -26.68
CA GLY A 683 -27.01 -8.24 -25.23
C GLY A 683 -25.64 -7.90 -24.67
N ALA A 684 -24.59 -7.76 -25.50
CA ALA A 684 -23.25 -7.35 -25.06
C ALA A 684 -22.38 -6.76 -26.19
N GLN A 685 -21.94 -5.52 -26.04
CA GLN A 685 -20.89 -4.96 -26.91
C GLN A 685 -19.50 -5.50 -26.50
N GLY A 686 -18.66 -5.90 -27.47
CA GLY A 686 -17.26 -6.25 -27.24
C GLY A 686 -16.41 -5.03 -26.83
N ALA A 687 -15.23 -5.27 -26.23
CA ALA A 687 -14.34 -4.22 -25.68
C ALA A 687 -14.15 -3.04 -26.64
N ASP A 688 -14.66 -1.87 -26.28
CA ASP A 688 -14.56 -0.63 -27.05
C ASP A 688 -13.40 0.26 -26.57
N GLU A 689 -13.04 1.27 -27.37
CA GLU A 689 -12.02 2.25 -27.00
C GLU A 689 -12.52 3.32 -25.99
N CYS A 690 -13.77 3.21 -25.53
CA CYS A 690 -14.39 4.10 -24.54
C CYS A 690 -14.33 3.52 -23.10
N ASP A 691 -13.75 2.32 -22.92
CA ASP A 691 -13.63 1.65 -21.62
C ASP A 691 -12.34 2.03 -20.86
N PRO A 692 -12.41 2.74 -19.72
CA PRO A 692 -11.28 2.88 -18.80
C PRO A 692 -11.09 1.57 -18.00
N PRO A 693 -9.87 1.22 -17.54
CA PRO A 693 -9.69 0.02 -16.72
C PRO A 693 -10.52 0.09 -15.42
N LEU A 694 -11.36 -0.93 -15.15
CA LEU A 694 -12.20 -1.04 -13.96
C LEU A 694 -11.93 -2.34 -13.16
N PRO A 695 -12.16 -2.34 -11.83
CA PRO A 695 -11.24 -2.93 -10.86
C PRO A 695 -11.53 -4.40 -10.52
N VAL A 696 -10.47 -5.15 -10.21
CA VAL A 696 -10.62 -6.23 -9.20
C VAL A 696 -10.81 -5.55 -7.86
N THR A 697 -11.88 -5.91 -7.15
CA THR A 697 -12.08 -5.43 -5.79
C THR A 697 -11.19 -6.23 -4.85
N LEU A 698 -10.08 -5.63 -4.41
CA LEU A 698 -9.18 -6.26 -3.45
C LEU A 698 -9.79 -6.23 -2.04
N ILE A 699 -9.91 -7.39 -1.41
CA ILE A 699 -10.30 -7.51 0.01
C ILE A 699 -9.10 -7.26 0.91
N SER A 700 -7.93 -7.82 0.55
CA SER A 700 -6.71 -7.66 1.34
C SER A 700 -5.46 -7.83 0.49
N PHE A 701 -4.39 -7.15 0.89
CA PHE A 701 -3.03 -7.35 0.41
C PHE A 701 -2.09 -7.29 1.62
N ALA A 702 -1.28 -8.34 1.81
CA ALA A 702 -0.36 -8.44 2.93
C ALA A 702 0.95 -9.09 2.48
N ALA A 703 2.06 -8.58 2.97
CA ALA A 703 3.38 -9.19 2.84
C ALA A 703 3.91 -9.45 4.24
N ARG A 704 4.30 -10.69 4.54
CA ARG A 704 4.80 -11.06 5.86
C ARG A 704 6.04 -11.92 5.76
N ARG A 705 7.07 -11.56 6.52
CA ARG A 705 8.28 -12.36 6.68
C ARG A 705 7.95 -13.73 7.29
N THR A 706 8.33 -14.79 6.59
CA THR A 706 8.14 -16.20 6.99
C THR A 706 9.46 -16.95 7.17
N GLY A 707 10.58 -16.34 6.78
CA GLY A 707 11.93 -16.86 7.03
C GLY A 707 13.00 -15.76 6.96
N PRO A 708 14.28 -16.08 7.23
CA PRO A 708 15.37 -15.11 7.23
C PRO A 708 15.53 -14.36 5.91
N ALA A 709 15.27 -15.03 4.78
CA ALA A 709 15.26 -14.42 3.45
C ALA A 709 13.91 -14.59 2.73
N THR A 710 12.84 -14.97 3.43
CA THR A 710 11.55 -15.28 2.79
C THR A 710 10.46 -14.36 3.29
N VAL A 711 9.79 -13.68 2.37
CA VAL A 711 8.55 -12.94 2.60
C VAL A 711 7.44 -13.60 1.81
N LEU A 712 6.36 -13.98 2.47
CA LEU A 712 5.17 -14.51 1.83
C LEU A 712 4.18 -13.37 1.58
N VAL A 713 3.90 -13.11 0.30
CA VAL A 713 2.91 -12.12 -0.14
C VAL A 713 1.60 -12.84 -0.38
N LYS A 714 0.50 -12.34 0.20
CA LYS A 714 -0.85 -12.90 0.08
C LYS A 714 -1.85 -11.80 -0.25
N TRP A 715 -2.83 -12.13 -1.08
CA TRP A 715 -3.95 -11.24 -1.34
C TRP A 715 -5.23 -12.02 -1.58
N GLN A 716 -6.34 -11.30 -1.40
CA GLN A 716 -7.66 -11.82 -1.63
C GLN A 716 -8.48 -10.83 -2.45
N THR A 717 -9.24 -11.34 -3.40
CA THR A 717 -10.19 -10.58 -4.23
C THR A 717 -11.62 -10.90 -3.80
N ALA A 718 -12.52 -9.93 -3.88
CA ALA A 718 -13.96 -10.16 -3.73
C ALA A 718 -14.58 -10.62 -5.06
N GLN A 719 -14.11 -10.01 -6.15
CA GLN A 719 -14.52 -10.25 -7.52
C GLN A 719 -13.36 -9.90 -8.45
N GLU A 720 -13.25 -10.61 -9.57
CA GLU A 720 -12.37 -10.29 -10.67
C GLU A 720 -13.17 -10.12 -11.95
N VAL A 721 -12.75 -9.19 -12.79
CA VAL A 721 -13.33 -8.96 -14.11
C VAL A 721 -12.20 -8.89 -15.09
N ARG A 722 -12.21 -9.80 -16.08
CA ARG A 722 -11.21 -9.88 -17.16
C ARG A 722 -9.75 -9.86 -16.67
N ASN A 723 -9.48 -10.37 -15.47
CA ASN A 723 -8.16 -10.33 -14.85
C ASN A 723 -7.23 -11.38 -15.48
N ASP A 724 -6.17 -10.93 -16.15
CA ASP A 724 -5.15 -11.82 -16.75
C ASP A 724 -4.21 -12.35 -15.67
N ARG A 725 -3.60 -11.44 -14.91
CA ARG A 725 -2.58 -11.79 -13.91
C ARG A 725 -2.37 -10.72 -12.86
N PHE A 726 -1.76 -11.13 -11.77
CA PHE A 726 -1.17 -10.26 -10.77
C PHE A 726 0.35 -10.30 -10.88
N GLU A 727 0.97 -9.14 -10.77
CA GLU A 727 2.41 -8.95 -10.70
C GLU A 727 2.75 -8.44 -9.29
N VAL A 728 3.48 -9.22 -8.50
CA VAL A 728 3.99 -8.75 -7.20
C VAL A 728 5.26 -7.98 -7.45
N GLU A 729 5.33 -6.74 -6.98
CA GLU A 729 6.50 -5.89 -7.13
C GLU A 729 7.06 -5.51 -5.76
N LYS A 730 8.39 -5.37 -5.67
CA LYS A 730 9.08 -4.91 -4.46
C LYS A 730 10.02 -3.74 -4.72
N SER A 731 10.24 -2.93 -3.71
CA SER A 731 11.10 -1.76 -3.74
C SER A 731 11.84 -1.60 -2.41
N PRO A 732 13.17 -1.40 -2.40
CA PRO A 732 13.90 -1.07 -1.17
C PRO A 732 13.59 0.33 -0.63
N ASP A 733 13.25 1.27 -1.50
CA ASP A 733 13.08 2.71 -1.22
C ASP A 733 11.63 3.20 -1.30
N GLY A 734 10.70 2.33 -1.70
CA GLY A 734 9.29 2.65 -1.90
C GLY A 734 9.01 3.49 -3.15
N ARG A 735 10.00 3.73 -4.02
CA ARG A 735 9.89 4.56 -5.24
C ARG A 735 10.08 3.72 -6.49
N VAL A 736 11.17 2.96 -6.57
CA VAL A 736 11.48 2.12 -7.74
C VAL A 736 11.09 0.67 -7.44
N PHE A 737 10.01 0.21 -8.08
CA PHE A 737 9.49 -1.13 -7.91
C PHE A 737 9.99 -2.08 -9.00
N ARG A 738 10.40 -3.29 -8.59
CA ARG A 738 10.88 -4.36 -9.46
C ARG A 738 10.01 -5.59 -9.31
N LEU A 739 9.78 -6.31 -10.40
CA LEU A 739 8.98 -7.53 -10.41
C LEU A 739 9.62 -8.62 -9.54
N VAL A 740 8.83 -9.19 -8.63
CA VAL A 740 9.15 -10.39 -7.84
C VAL A 740 8.66 -11.64 -8.56
N GLY A 741 7.43 -11.61 -9.08
CA GLY A 741 6.86 -12.70 -9.84
C GLY A 741 5.40 -12.45 -10.26
N ARG A 742 4.86 -13.35 -11.08
CA ARG A 742 3.51 -13.27 -11.64
C ARG A 742 2.65 -14.44 -11.18
N VAL A 743 1.37 -14.19 -10.95
CA VAL A 743 0.36 -15.21 -10.65
C VAL A 743 -0.82 -14.98 -11.58
N ALA A 744 -1.26 -16.01 -12.29
CA ALA A 744 -2.41 -15.91 -13.19
C ALA A 744 -3.69 -15.55 -12.41
N GLY A 745 -4.49 -14.66 -12.98
CA GLY A 745 -5.80 -14.29 -12.50
C GLY A 745 -6.84 -15.35 -12.84
N SER A 746 -8.05 -15.19 -12.29
CA SER A 746 -9.18 -16.07 -12.58
C SER A 746 -10.07 -15.55 -13.72
N GLY A 747 -9.59 -14.61 -14.54
CA GLY A 747 -10.38 -13.98 -15.60
C GLY A 747 -11.53 -13.16 -15.00
N THR A 748 -12.77 -13.55 -15.33
CA THR A 748 -13.98 -12.96 -14.75
C THR A 748 -14.61 -13.92 -13.76
N THR A 749 -14.69 -13.54 -12.48
CA THR A 749 -15.31 -14.33 -11.42
C THR A 749 -15.92 -13.43 -10.34
N ALA A 750 -17.19 -13.66 -10.00
CA ALA A 750 -17.86 -12.99 -8.87
C ALA A 750 -17.59 -13.66 -7.51
N ALA A 751 -16.82 -14.76 -7.49
CA ALA A 751 -16.46 -15.47 -6.28
C ALA A 751 -15.06 -15.04 -5.81
N GLY A 752 -14.91 -14.75 -4.53
CA GLY A 752 -13.64 -14.30 -3.99
C GLY A 752 -12.52 -15.33 -4.16
N ARG A 753 -11.32 -14.86 -4.53
CA ARG A 753 -10.14 -15.71 -4.77
C ARG A 753 -9.03 -15.38 -3.81
N TYR A 754 -8.22 -16.39 -3.51
CA TYR A 754 -7.05 -16.28 -2.65
C TYR A 754 -5.80 -16.63 -3.44
N TYR A 755 -4.78 -15.81 -3.28
CA TYR A 755 -3.50 -15.99 -3.96
C TYR A 755 -2.35 -15.79 -2.99
N GLU A 756 -1.22 -16.43 -3.30
CA GLU A 756 0.03 -16.21 -2.58
C GLU A 756 1.24 -16.32 -3.52
N LEU A 757 2.29 -15.57 -3.20
CA LEU A 757 3.58 -15.64 -3.88
C LEU A 757 4.71 -15.43 -2.86
N PRO A 758 5.64 -16.40 -2.70
CA PRO A 758 6.81 -16.22 -1.84
C PRO A 758 7.93 -15.44 -2.57
N ASP A 759 8.42 -14.37 -1.96
CA ASP A 759 9.71 -13.76 -2.27
C ASP A 759 10.80 -14.44 -1.44
N SER A 760 11.61 -15.28 -2.08
CA SER A 760 12.67 -16.05 -1.42
C SER A 760 14.02 -15.33 -1.32
N ASN A 761 14.08 -14.05 -1.73
CA ASN A 761 15.28 -13.20 -1.68
C ASN A 761 14.95 -11.86 -1.00
N ALA A 762 14.41 -11.94 0.20
CA ALA A 762 13.80 -10.83 0.92
C ALA A 762 14.48 -10.52 2.26
N SER A 763 15.80 -10.67 2.41
CA SER A 763 16.48 -10.50 3.72
C SER A 763 16.48 -9.07 4.26
N GLN A 764 16.44 -8.07 3.37
CA GLN A 764 16.43 -6.65 3.72
C GLN A 764 15.01 -6.12 3.91
N ALA A 765 14.90 -4.90 4.43
CA ALA A 765 13.63 -4.19 4.48
C ALA A 765 13.18 -3.86 3.05
N ALA A 766 11.89 -4.03 2.77
CA ALA A 766 11.35 -3.75 1.44
C ALA A 766 9.86 -3.41 1.51
N TYR A 767 9.44 -2.58 0.57
CA TYR A 767 8.06 -2.23 0.28
C TYR A 767 7.53 -3.16 -0.82
N TYR A 768 6.36 -3.75 -0.63
CA TYR A 768 5.69 -4.62 -1.59
C TYR A 768 4.41 -3.96 -2.08
N ARG A 769 4.05 -4.18 -3.34
CA ARG A 769 2.74 -3.83 -3.91
C ARG A 769 2.29 -4.86 -4.94
N LEU A 770 1.00 -4.85 -5.26
CA LEU A 770 0.42 -5.66 -6.31
C LEU A 770 0.13 -4.77 -7.52
N ARG A 771 0.58 -5.19 -8.70
CA ARG A 771 0.18 -4.65 -9.99
C ARG A 771 -0.70 -5.68 -10.68
N GLN A 772 -2.00 -5.44 -10.67
CA GLN A 772 -2.97 -6.27 -11.36
C GLN A 772 -3.00 -5.90 -12.84
N VAL A 773 -3.07 -6.88 -13.74
CA VAL A 773 -3.11 -6.69 -15.19
C VAL A 773 -4.31 -7.45 -15.75
N ASP A 774 -5.13 -6.78 -16.56
CA ASP A 774 -6.27 -7.40 -17.24
C ASP A 774 -5.89 -8.08 -18.56
N LEU A 775 -6.83 -8.80 -19.16
CA LEU A 775 -6.69 -9.47 -20.46
C LEU A 775 -6.51 -8.49 -21.63
N GLY A 776 -6.75 -7.19 -21.41
CA GLY A 776 -6.45 -6.11 -22.36
C GLY A 776 -5.04 -5.52 -22.20
N GLY A 777 -4.28 -5.94 -21.19
CA GLY A 777 -2.93 -5.45 -20.89
C GLY A 777 -2.90 -4.19 -20.01
N THR A 778 -4.04 -3.68 -19.58
CA THR A 778 -4.14 -2.51 -18.70
C THR A 778 -3.88 -2.93 -17.26
N ALA A 779 -3.31 -2.03 -16.44
CA ALA A 779 -2.87 -2.37 -15.08
C ALA A 779 -3.31 -1.39 -13.99
N ALA A 780 -3.63 -1.93 -12.82
CA ALA A 780 -3.98 -1.19 -11.60
C ALA A 780 -3.06 -1.57 -10.43
N LEU A 781 -2.77 -0.63 -9.52
CA LEU A 781 -1.86 -0.82 -8.39
C LEU A 781 -2.60 -0.90 -7.05
N SER A 782 -2.16 -1.80 -6.15
CA SER A 782 -2.61 -1.82 -4.75
C SER A 782 -1.89 -0.76 -3.90
N ALA A 783 -2.36 -0.60 -2.66
CA ALA A 783 -1.58 0.03 -1.61
C ALA A 783 -0.25 -0.72 -1.36
N VAL A 784 0.75 -0.01 -0.84
CA VAL A 784 2.09 -0.52 -0.56
C VAL A 784 2.16 -1.05 0.88
N VAL A 785 2.82 -2.20 1.08
CA VAL A 785 3.05 -2.83 2.39
C VAL A 785 4.53 -2.90 2.68
N TYR A 786 4.96 -2.33 3.80
CA TYR A 786 6.35 -2.40 4.26
C TYR A 786 6.62 -3.68 5.06
N VAL A 787 7.76 -4.31 4.80
CA VAL A 787 8.28 -5.45 5.56
C VAL A 787 9.69 -5.14 6.03
N ALA A 788 9.92 -5.14 7.35
CA ALA A 788 11.23 -4.86 7.94
C ALA A 788 12.28 -5.94 7.62
N ALA A 789 13.57 -5.58 7.70
CA ALA A 789 14.70 -6.49 7.50
C ALA A 789 14.69 -7.66 8.49
N SER A 790 15.30 -8.79 8.12
CA SER A 790 15.51 -9.90 9.04
C SER A 790 16.76 -9.69 9.89
N THR A 791 16.67 -10.00 11.18
CA THR A 791 17.81 -10.07 12.12
C THR A 791 18.35 -11.49 12.28
N ALA A 792 17.79 -12.49 11.60
CA ALA A 792 18.21 -13.88 11.69
C ALA A 792 19.39 -14.18 10.73
N PRO A 793 20.39 -14.99 11.14
CA PRO A 793 21.55 -15.29 10.31
C PRO A 793 21.17 -16.05 9.02
N LEU A 794 21.80 -15.69 7.91
CA LEU A 794 21.57 -16.28 6.58
C LEU A 794 22.24 -17.66 6.49
N THR A 795 21.54 -18.67 5.96
CA THR A 795 22.10 -20.01 5.70
C THR A 795 22.30 -20.22 4.19
N PRO A 796 23.55 -20.25 3.69
CA PRO A 796 23.81 -20.46 2.27
C PRO A 796 23.46 -21.89 1.82
N SER A 797 22.94 -22.05 0.60
CA SER A 797 22.59 -23.35 0.00
C SER A 797 22.85 -23.36 -1.51
N LEU A 798 22.88 -24.55 -2.15
CA LEU A 798 23.15 -24.71 -3.59
C LEU A 798 21.93 -25.29 -4.32
N TRP A 799 21.64 -24.76 -5.51
CA TRP A 799 20.53 -25.22 -6.35
C TRP A 799 20.86 -25.10 -7.85
N PRO A 800 20.41 -26.01 -8.73
CA PRO A 800 19.69 -27.24 -8.41
C PRO A 800 20.64 -28.29 -7.83
N ASN A 801 20.09 -29.17 -7.00
CA ASN A 801 20.80 -30.31 -6.43
C ASN A 801 19.81 -31.48 -6.32
N PRO A 802 19.88 -32.50 -7.19
CA PRO A 802 20.97 -32.81 -8.11
C PRO A 802 21.12 -31.81 -9.28
N LEU A 803 22.35 -31.64 -9.78
CA LEU A 803 22.73 -30.78 -10.90
C LEU A 803 22.92 -31.64 -12.16
N THR A 804 22.18 -31.36 -13.24
CA THR A 804 22.38 -32.01 -14.53
C THR A 804 23.45 -31.30 -15.35
N SER A 805 23.99 -31.93 -16.41
CA SER A 805 25.05 -31.34 -17.24
C SER A 805 24.68 -30.03 -17.95
N ALA A 806 23.39 -29.74 -18.12
CA ALA A 806 22.89 -28.53 -18.77
C ALA A 806 22.61 -27.37 -17.79
N ASP A 807 22.44 -27.66 -16.50
CA ASP A 807 22.00 -26.68 -15.51
C ASP A 807 23.16 -25.83 -14.96
N ALA A 808 22.86 -24.58 -14.62
CA ALA A 808 23.76 -23.72 -13.86
C ALA A 808 23.52 -23.92 -12.35
N LEU A 809 24.60 -23.99 -11.57
CA LEU A 809 24.56 -24.06 -10.11
C LEU A 809 24.51 -22.63 -9.53
N THR A 810 23.51 -22.38 -8.70
CA THR A 810 23.23 -21.11 -8.03
C THR A 810 23.41 -21.26 -6.53
N LEU A 811 24.18 -20.34 -5.95
CA LEU A 811 24.33 -20.11 -4.53
C LEU A 811 23.16 -19.26 -4.02
N ARG A 812 22.38 -19.81 -3.10
CA ARG A 812 21.21 -19.16 -2.51
C ARG A 812 21.48 -18.80 -1.05
N GLY A 813 20.76 -17.80 -0.54
CA GLY A 813 20.88 -17.35 0.84
C GLY A 813 21.92 -16.24 1.06
N LEU A 814 22.63 -15.78 0.03
CA LEU A 814 23.54 -14.62 0.05
C LEU A 814 23.16 -13.66 -1.09
N THR A 815 23.49 -12.38 -0.94
CA THR A 815 23.22 -11.34 -1.94
C THR A 815 24.44 -11.11 -2.84
N ALA A 816 24.24 -10.59 -4.06
CA ALA A 816 25.31 -10.27 -5.01
C ALA A 816 26.42 -9.35 -4.44
N ALA A 817 26.09 -8.53 -3.43
CA ALA A 817 27.05 -7.65 -2.76
C ALA A 817 27.90 -8.34 -1.69
N ASN A 818 27.55 -9.56 -1.26
CA ASN A 818 28.33 -10.29 -0.27
C ASN A 818 29.63 -10.81 -0.88
N THR A 819 30.75 -10.60 -0.19
CA THR A 819 32.01 -11.28 -0.49
C THR A 819 32.03 -12.66 0.18
N VAL A 820 32.45 -13.66 -0.58
CA VAL A 820 32.55 -15.05 -0.17
C VAL A 820 33.90 -15.60 -0.60
N THR A 821 34.49 -16.47 0.23
CA THR A 821 35.58 -17.32 -0.23
C THR A 821 35.00 -18.67 -0.62
N VAL A 822 35.13 -19.07 -1.89
CA VAL A 822 34.62 -20.37 -2.37
C VAL A 822 35.74 -21.28 -2.83
N ALA A 823 35.62 -22.57 -2.53
CA ALA A 823 36.44 -23.64 -3.07
C ALA A 823 35.56 -24.86 -3.41
N LEU A 824 35.93 -25.62 -4.43
CA LEU A 824 35.21 -26.81 -4.85
C LEU A 824 36.13 -28.03 -4.82
N HIS A 825 35.68 -29.09 -4.17
CA HIS A 825 36.40 -30.36 -4.07
C HIS A 825 35.52 -31.53 -4.52
N SER A 826 36.14 -32.56 -5.09
CA SER A 826 35.48 -33.87 -5.28
C SER A 826 35.32 -34.58 -3.94
N ALA A 827 34.48 -35.63 -3.91
CA ALA A 827 34.35 -36.51 -2.75
C ALA A 827 35.67 -37.17 -2.30
N TYR A 828 36.69 -37.23 -3.17
CA TYR A 828 38.02 -37.76 -2.87
C TYR A 828 39.04 -36.69 -2.49
N GLY A 829 38.62 -35.43 -2.31
CA GLY A 829 39.47 -34.32 -1.88
C GLY A 829 40.26 -33.62 -2.98
N GLN A 830 40.12 -34.04 -4.25
CA GLN A 830 40.72 -33.32 -5.38
C GLN A 830 40.08 -31.94 -5.53
N THR A 831 40.90 -30.88 -5.58
CA THR A 831 40.44 -29.50 -5.79
C THR A 831 40.11 -29.26 -7.26
N LEU A 832 38.86 -28.87 -7.54
CA LEU A 832 38.37 -28.46 -8.86
C LEU A 832 38.33 -26.93 -9.01
N LEU A 833 38.14 -26.22 -7.90
CA LEU A 833 38.26 -24.76 -7.81
C LEU A 833 39.05 -24.42 -6.54
N ALA A 834 40.20 -23.78 -6.70
CA ALA A 834 41.00 -23.31 -5.56
C ALA A 834 40.25 -22.20 -4.79
N PRO A 835 40.52 -22.01 -3.48
CA PRO A 835 39.90 -20.95 -2.69
C PRO A 835 40.08 -19.57 -3.33
N GLN A 836 38.98 -18.88 -3.59
CA GLN A 836 38.98 -17.53 -4.17
C GLN A 836 37.98 -16.64 -3.44
N LEU A 837 38.42 -15.43 -3.07
CA LEU A 837 37.55 -14.38 -2.53
C LEU A 837 36.89 -13.64 -3.69
N ILE A 838 35.58 -13.78 -3.82
CA ILE A 838 34.78 -13.25 -4.93
C ILE A 838 33.44 -12.73 -4.41
N SER A 839 32.67 -12.05 -5.26
CA SER A 839 31.27 -11.74 -4.93
C SER A 839 30.42 -13.02 -4.98
N ALA A 840 29.32 -13.06 -4.23
CA ALA A 840 28.41 -14.20 -4.27
C ALA A 840 27.76 -14.37 -5.66
N ALA A 841 27.63 -13.29 -6.45
CA ALA A 841 27.16 -13.37 -7.83
C ALA A 841 28.18 -14.07 -8.76
N ASP A 842 29.47 -13.76 -8.60
CA ASP A 842 30.53 -14.40 -9.39
C ASP A 842 30.75 -15.87 -9.00
N ALA A 843 30.32 -16.27 -7.79
CA ALA A 843 30.45 -17.64 -7.31
C ALA A 843 29.63 -18.64 -8.13
N ASP A 844 28.44 -18.25 -8.60
CA ASP A 844 27.56 -19.10 -9.41
C ASP A 844 28.26 -19.53 -10.71
N ASP A 845 28.79 -18.57 -11.44
CA ASP A 845 29.48 -18.79 -12.72
C ASP A 845 30.75 -19.62 -12.54
N ARG A 846 31.53 -19.34 -11.48
CA ARG A 846 32.78 -20.05 -11.21
C ARG A 846 32.55 -21.49 -10.77
N LEU A 847 31.59 -21.73 -9.89
CA LEU A 847 31.21 -23.08 -9.46
C LEU A 847 30.60 -23.88 -10.61
N SER A 848 29.73 -23.26 -11.40
CA SER A 848 29.13 -23.86 -12.59
C SER A 848 30.19 -24.23 -13.62
N ALA A 849 31.11 -23.31 -13.95
CA ALA A 849 32.19 -23.56 -14.90
C ALA A 849 33.13 -24.68 -14.45
N ALA A 850 33.46 -24.74 -13.15
CA ALA A 850 34.29 -25.81 -12.59
C ALA A 850 33.57 -27.18 -12.58
N LEU A 851 32.25 -27.20 -12.37
CA LEU A 851 31.46 -28.43 -12.35
C LEU A 851 31.09 -28.93 -13.74
N ARG A 852 30.88 -28.07 -14.75
CA ARG A 852 30.46 -28.47 -16.11
C ARG A 852 31.32 -29.58 -16.74
N PRO A 853 32.66 -29.53 -16.72
CA PRO A 853 33.49 -30.61 -17.28
C PRO A 853 33.69 -31.81 -16.34
N ALA A 854 33.25 -31.74 -15.08
CA ALA A 854 33.48 -32.78 -14.09
C ALA A 854 32.61 -34.03 -14.36
N VAL A 855 33.06 -35.22 -13.98
CA VAL A 855 32.25 -36.45 -14.14
C VAL A 855 31.04 -36.48 -13.17
N PRO A 856 29.97 -37.24 -13.47
CA PRO A 856 28.89 -37.48 -12.50
C PRO A 856 29.45 -37.97 -11.15
N GLY A 857 28.95 -37.41 -10.04
CA GLY A 857 29.50 -37.67 -8.72
C GLY A 857 29.12 -36.63 -7.66
N VAL A 858 29.60 -36.84 -6.43
CA VAL A 858 29.37 -35.92 -5.30
C VAL A 858 30.55 -34.96 -5.17
N TYR A 859 30.23 -33.67 -5.02
CA TYR A 859 31.18 -32.61 -4.80
C TYR A 859 30.81 -31.80 -3.55
N VAL A 860 31.81 -31.18 -2.94
CA VAL A 860 31.67 -30.34 -1.75
C VAL A 860 32.17 -28.94 -2.09
N VAL A 861 31.29 -27.95 -1.94
CA VAL A 861 31.64 -26.53 -1.96
C VAL A 861 31.95 -26.11 -0.53
N VAL A 862 33.16 -25.62 -0.31
CA VAL A 862 33.54 -24.96 0.92
C VAL A 862 33.32 -23.48 0.71
N LEU A 863 32.44 -22.88 1.52
CA LEU A 863 32.10 -21.48 1.42
C LEU A 863 32.36 -20.77 2.75
N THR A 864 33.17 -19.71 2.74
CA THR A 864 33.38 -18.87 3.91
C THR A 864 32.77 -17.50 3.71
N HIS A 865 31.91 -17.09 4.64
CA HIS A 865 31.25 -15.79 4.65
C HIS A 865 31.20 -15.23 6.07
N ALA A 866 31.53 -13.95 6.25
CA ALA A 866 31.51 -13.27 7.56
C ALA A 866 32.28 -14.03 8.68
N GLY A 867 33.34 -14.76 8.34
CA GLY A 867 34.13 -15.55 9.28
C GLY A 867 33.60 -16.97 9.55
N GLU A 868 32.40 -17.30 9.08
CA GLU A 868 31.81 -18.65 9.19
C GLU A 868 32.10 -19.49 7.96
N ARG A 869 32.37 -20.79 8.17
CA ARG A 869 32.70 -21.75 7.10
C ARG A 869 31.58 -22.78 6.95
N HIS A 870 31.00 -22.86 5.77
CA HIS A 870 29.93 -23.78 5.38
C HIS A 870 30.45 -24.85 4.42
N PHE A 871 29.89 -26.07 4.54
CA PHE A 871 30.17 -27.20 3.66
C PHE A 871 28.90 -27.60 2.94
N LEU A 872 28.78 -27.25 1.66
CA LEU A 872 27.58 -27.46 0.85
C LEU A 872 27.83 -28.63 -0.11
N ARG A 873 26.97 -29.65 -0.05
CA ARG A 873 27.07 -30.84 -0.92
C ARG A 873 26.28 -30.63 -2.20
N VAL A 874 26.88 -30.94 -3.35
CA VAL A 874 26.18 -31.00 -4.64
C VAL A 874 26.37 -32.37 -5.29
N LEU A 875 25.29 -32.95 -5.80
CA LEU A 875 25.31 -34.18 -6.59
C LEU A 875 25.21 -33.80 -8.07
N LYS A 876 26.23 -34.13 -8.86
CA LYS A 876 26.19 -34.01 -10.32
C LYS A 876 25.73 -35.33 -10.93
N GLN A 877 24.72 -35.30 -11.79
CA GLN A 877 24.20 -36.44 -12.53
C GLN A 877 24.76 -36.54 -13.94
#